data_AF-A0A5N7C6D3-F1
#
_entry.id   AF-A0A5N7C6D3-F1
#
_cell.length_a   1.000
_cell.length_b   1.000
_cell.length_c   1.000
_cell.angle_alpha   90.00
_cell.angle_beta   90.00
_cell.angle_gamma   90.00
#
_symmetry.space_group_name_H-M   'P 1'
#
loop_
_entity.id
_entity.type
_entity.pdbx_description
1 polymer ?
#
loop_
_entity_poly.entity_id
_entity_poly.type
_entity_poly.pdbx_seq_one_letter_code
_entity_poly.pdbx_strand_id
1 'polypeptide(L)'
;MSYSYQNSTSAEAYRPARRDYYADSSHVQSGLLNALPPLLRQWGARLQTRWISPILHGTESSQDSRQLSAWPWRILRHIFTITNGLAILWFFTLWWGERTVFQDSVDKCVWENWEKWPRDATPHHVAFIADPQLVDPHTYPGRPWPLSTLTVKFTDQYLRRSFSSIQRSLGPDSVLFLGDLFDGGREWATAQSLSPEKRYQKYKDSFWKKEYHRFVKIFSEQWNEGDSHSGNPRGRRMIASLPGNHDLGFGTGVQLPVRDRFQAYFGKSNRVDIIGNHTFVSVDTVSLSAMDQPDPETGSSGSGDGHPPNERIWKEAEDFLNNMNVHRGKAETEELRTMRNQSEGHLFHHKVVDMSQPTLHRGFQSEVVGFPAVLLTHVPLYRKPATPCGPLRERYPPSSGGLEEDERNALSISAGYQYQNVLTQTISKDLVTKAGPNLIHVYSGDDHDYCEVTHREFSGSPKEITVKSLSWAMGVRQPGFLLTSLWNPVDPATGKPSHQMSAGATLQNHLCILPDQISIFIRYGLLFGITLAILLARAFILVLCFPSADPSTPILPLSEFRPSLHVHTGKIPSSSTSSSTFPSPGGLASRIANAPPRYSQAYSDTNLDDVDNAKWKARVPAPRGIRGEFIDSVKYVATIVFAWYFFLIWRW
;
A
#
# COMPACT_ATOMS: atom_id res chain seq x y z
N MET A 1 21.36 -3.45 -11.60
CA MET A 1 21.38 -4.38 -12.75
C MET A 1 20.46 -3.81 -13.81
N SER A 2 20.97 -3.40 -14.98
CA SER A 2 20.13 -3.15 -16.16
C SER A 2 20.12 -4.43 -16.99
N TYR A 3 19.04 -5.21 -16.90
CA TYR A 3 18.80 -6.23 -17.91
C TYR A 3 18.04 -5.56 -19.04
N SER A 4 18.76 -5.24 -20.12
CA SER A 4 18.12 -5.11 -21.43
C SER A 4 18.06 -6.51 -22.01
N TYR A 5 16.86 -7.07 -22.14
CA TYR A 5 16.68 -8.27 -22.95
C TYR A 5 16.70 -7.85 -24.42
N GLN A 6 17.78 -8.16 -25.12
CA GLN A 6 17.76 -8.20 -26.58
C GLN A 6 16.86 -9.36 -27.01
N ASN A 7 15.86 -9.05 -27.84
CA ASN A 7 15.04 -10.05 -28.50
C ASN A 7 15.88 -10.71 -29.60
N SER A 8 16.57 -11.82 -29.29
CA SER A 8 17.22 -12.64 -30.31
C SER A 8 16.23 -13.67 -30.86
N THR A 9 15.89 -13.49 -32.13
CA THR A 9 15.10 -14.40 -32.95
C THR A 9 15.90 -15.65 -33.31
N SER A 10 16.06 -16.59 -32.37
CA SER A 10 16.32 -18.02 -32.63
C SER A 10 16.67 -18.78 -31.34
N ALA A 11 15.66 -19.32 -30.65
CA ALA A 11 15.82 -20.43 -29.70
C ALA A 11 14.44 -21.06 -29.39
N GLU A 12 13.94 -21.83 -30.36
CA GLU A 12 12.90 -22.82 -30.11
C GLU A 12 13.52 -23.97 -29.30
N ALA A 13 13.19 -24.08 -28.01
CA ALA A 13 13.09 -25.35 -27.24
C ALA A 13 13.05 -25.08 -25.71
N TYR A 14 11.87 -24.77 -25.18
CA TYR A 14 11.25 -25.38 -23.97
C TYR A 14 10.00 -24.56 -23.61
N ARG A 15 8.86 -24.91 -24.22
CA ARG A 15 7.55 -24.46 -23.75
C ARG A 15 7.04 -25.47 -22.72
N PRO A 16 6.69 -25.09 -21.49
CA PRO A 16 5.80 -25.92 -20.69
C PRO A 16 4.42 -25.84 -21.34
N ALA A 17 3.91 -26.99 -21.81
CA ALA A 17 2.61 -27.11 -22.43
C ALA A 17 1.51 -26.56 -21.52
N ARG A 18 0.92 -25.43 -21.94
CA ARG A 18 -0.35 -24.94 -21.41
C ARG A 18 -1.43 -25.88 -21.95
N ARG A 19 -1.99 -26.68 -21.05
CA ARG A 19 -3.10 -27.59 -21.36
C ARG A 19 -4.35 -26.73 -21.49
N ASP A 20 -4.82 -26.54 -22.71
CA ASP A 20 -6.13 -25.93 -22.99
C ASP A 20 -7.22 -26.84 -22.43
N TYR A 21 -7.91 -26.36 -21.41
CA TYR A 21 -9.23 -26.87 -21.04
C TYR A 21 -10.27 -25.84 -21.49
N TYR A 22 -10.90 -26.13 -22.63
CA TYR A 22 -12.30 -25.75 -22.81
C TYR A 22 -13.09 -26.50 -21.73
N ALA A 23 -13.50 -25.78 -20.68
CA ALA A 23 -14.36 -26.30 -19.64
C ALA A 23 -15.72 -25.58 -19.71
N ASP A 24 -16.68 -26.36 -20.13
CA ASP A 24 -18.12 -26.14 -20.10
C ASP A 24 -18.58 -25.57 -18.74
N SER A 25 -19.46 -24.56 -18.78
CA SER A 25 -19.73 -23.63 -17.67
C SER A 25 -20.66 -24.16 -16.57
N SER A 26 -20.86 -25.48 -16.49
CA SER A 26 -21.91 -26.07 -15.64
C SER A 26 -21.41 -26.83 -14.39
N HIS A 27 -20.10 -27.03 -14.17
CA HIS A 27 -19.60 -27.89 -13.07
C HIS A 27 -18.65 -27.25 -12.04
N VAL A 28 -18.39 -25.94 -12.08
CA VAL A 28 -17.44 -25.26 -11.16
C VAL A 28 -18.03 -25.02 -9.76
N GLN A 29 -19.36 -25.02 -9.60
CA GLN A 29 -19.99 -24.72 -8.31
C GLN A 29 -19.83 -25.83 -7.26
N SER A 30 -19.70 -27.10 -7.66
CA SER A 30 -19.61 -28.23 -6.73
C SER A 30 -18.20 -28.49 -6.19
N GLY A 31 -17.15 -28.04 -6.88
CA GLY A 31 -15.75 -28.23 -6.47
C GLY A 31 -15.29 -27.24 -5.39
N LEU A 32 -15.76 -26.00 -5.44
CA LEU A 32 -15.37 -24.91 -4.53
C LEU A 32 -15.94 -25.06 -3.11
N LEU A 33 -17.09 -25.70 -2.96
CA LEU A 33 -17.72 -25.97 -1.66
C LEU A 33 -16.99 -27.05 -0.86
N ASN A 34 -16.20 -27.90 -1.53
CA ASN A 34 -15.50 -29.02 -0.89
C ASN A 34 -14.10 -28.67 -0.34
N ALA A 35 -13.55 -27.50 -0.65
CA ALA A 35 -12.25 -27.04 -0.11
C ALA A 35 -12.35 -26.15 1.15
N LEU A 36 -13.57 -25.86 1.63
CA LEU A 36 -13.81 -24.93 2.74
C LEU A 36 -13.92 -25.64 4.11
N PRO A 37 -13.42 -25.01 5.20
CA PRO A 37 -13.62 -25.47 6.58
C PRO A 37 -15.11 -25.69 6.93
N PRO A 38 -15.44 -26.60 7.88
CA PRO A 38 -16.84 -26.97 8.18
C PRO A 38 -17.75 -25.80 8.54
N LEU A 39 -17.21 -24.75 9.18
CA LEU A 39 -17.90 -23.51 9.52
C LEU A 39 -18.37 -22.71 8.29
N LEU A 40 -17.59 -22.71 7.21
CA LEU A 40 -17.90 -22.00 5.97
C LEU A 40 -18.89 -22.77 5.09
N ARG A 41 -18.93 -24.11 5.19
CA ARG A 41 -19.98 -24.93 4.55
C ARG A 41 -21.35 -24.71 5.19
N GLN A 42 -21.40 -24.64 6.53
CA GLN A 42 -22.62 -24.24 7.24
C GLN A 42 -23.05 -22.80 6.90
N TRP A 43 -22.10 -21.92 6.58
CA TRP A 43 -22.35 -20.54 6.17
C TRP A 43 -22.97 -20.44 4.77
N GLY A 44 -22.45 -21.19 3.78
CA GLY A 44 -23.01 -21.26 2.42
C GLY A 44 -24.43 -21.85 2.41
N ALA A 45 -24.67 -22.92 3.18
CA ALA A 45 -25.98 -23.53 3.33
C ALA A 45 -27.00 -22.59 4.02
N ARG A 46 -26.57 -21.77 5.00
CA ARG A 46 -27.41 -20.76 5.69
C ARG A 46 -27.72 -19.54 4.84
N LEU A 47 -26.82 -19.15 3.93
CA LEU A 47 -27.06 -18.08 2.96
C LEU A 47 -28.00 -18.54 1.85
N GLN A 48 -27.82 -19.75 1.30
CA GLN A 48 -28.76 -20.32 0.32
C GLN A 48 -30.16 -20.51 0.91
N THR A 49 -30.29 -20.99 2.15
CA THR A 49 -31.62 -21.15 2.79
C THR A 49 -32.29 -19.82 3.18
N ARG A 50 -31.54 -18.72 3.39
CA ARG A 50 -32.13 -17.39 3.64
C ARG A 50 -32.44 -16.58 2.38
N TRP A 51 -31.72 -16.81 1.28
CA TRP A 51 -31.92 -16.08 0.02
C TRP A 51 -32.76 -16.85 -1.01
N ILE A 52 -32.73 -18.19 -1.02
CA ILE A 52 -33.31 -19.02 -2.10
C ILE A 52 -34.60 -19.75 -1.64
N SER A 53 -34.76 -20.07 -0.36
CA SER A 53 -35.97 -20.80 0.10
C SER A 53 -37.31 -20.05 0.03
N PRO A 54 -37.40 -18.70 -0.07
CA PRO A 54 -38.68 -18.05 -0.38
C PRO A 54 -39.05 -18.10 -1.88
N ILE A 55 -38.13 -18.51 -2.76
CA ILE A 55 -38.29 -18.42 -4.22
C ILE A 55 -38.82 -19.75 -4.81
N LEU A 56 -38.73 -20.88 -4.11
CA LEU A 56 -39.09 -22.20 -4.66
C LEU A 56 -40.26 -22.96 -4.02
N HIS A 57 -40.89 -22.45 -2.96
CA HIS A 57 -42.13 -23.06 -2.42
C HIS A 57 -43.28 -22.06 -2.49
N GLY A 58 -43.92 -22.00 -3.66
CA GLY A 58 -45.06 -21.15 -3.94
C GLY A 58 -45.85 -21.62 -5.14
N THR A 59 -46.03 -22.92 -5.29
CA THR A 59 -46.85 -23.53 -6.33
C THR A 59 -47.64 -24.68 -5.73
N GLU A 60 -48.69 -24.38 -4.96
CA GLU A 60 -49.90 -25.20 -4.93
C GLU A 60 -51.08 -24.44 -4.30
N SER A 61 -52.05 -24.17 -5.18
CA SER A 61 -53.49 -23.91 -4.96
C SER A 61 -53.91 -22.91 -3.86
N SER A 62 -54.42 -21.74 -4.26
CA SER A 62 -55.86 -21.45 -4.26
C SER A 62 -56.10 -20.00 -4.67
N GLN A 63 -57.21 -19.77 -5.37
CA GLN A 63 -57.60 -18.50 -5.96
C GLN A 63 -57.84 -17.43 -4.89
N ASP A 64 -57.04 -16.37 -4.88
CA ASP A 64 -57.44 -15.10 -4.30
C ASP A 64 -56.72 -13.93 -4.99
N SER A 65 -57.43 -13.25 -5.89
CA SER A 65 -56.91 -12.24 -6.82
C SER A 65 -56.50 -10.90 -6.17
N ARG A 66 -56.39 -10.85 -4.84
CA ARG A 66 -55.92 -9.66 -4.09
C ARG A 66 -54.49 -9.77 -3.55
N GLN A 67 -53.80 -10.90 -3.71
CA GLN A 67 -52.43 -11.07 -3.18
C GLN A 67 -51.30 -10.86 -4.21
N LEU A 68 -51.60 -10.82 -5.52
CA LEU A 68 -50.58 -10.72 -6.57
C LEU A 68 -49.95 -9.31 -6.72
N SER A 69 -50.55 -8.25 -6.15
CA SER A 69 -49.93 -6.90 -6.13
C SER A 69 -48.93 -6.70 -4.98
N ALA A 70 -48.90 -7.61 -4.00
CA ALA A 70 -48.07 -7.50 -2.80
C ALA A 70 -46.75 -8.31 -2.88
N TRP A 71 -46.60 -9.18 -3.87
CA TRP A 71 -45.42 -10.05 -4.02
C TRP A 71 -44.14 -9.28 -4.39
N PRO A 72 -44.12 -8.39 -5.42
CA PRO A 72 -42.97 -7.53 -5.66
C PRO A 72 -42.69 -6.60 -4.48
N TRP A 73 -43.73 -6.13 -3.78
CA TRP A 73 -43.62 -5.28 -2.58
C TRP A 73 -43.01 -6.00 -1.37
N ARG A 74 -43.24 -7.30 -1.19
CA ARG A 74 -42.64 -8.11 -0.11
C ARG A 74 -41.16 -8.42 -0.36
N ILE A 75 -40.80 -8.64 -1.63
CA ILE A 75 -39.41 -8.80 -2.09
C ILE A 75 -38.67 -7.45 -1.95
N LEU A 76 -39.29 -6.34 -2.36
CA LEU A 76 -38.78 -4.98 -2.14
C LEU A 76 -38.55 -4.72 -0.65
N ARG A 77 -39.50 -5.09 0.23
CA ARG A 77 -39.38 -4.87 1.69
C ARG A 77 -38.29 -5.69 2.37
N HIS A 78 -37.91 -6.84 1.82
CA HIS A 78 -36.78 -7.66 2.31
C HIS A 78 -35.42 -7.17 1.79
N ILE A 79 -35.38 -6.64 0.56
CA ILE A 79 -34.18 -6.03 -0.03
C ILE A 79 -33.90 -4.67 0.63
N PHE A 80 -34.93 -3.85 0.86
CA PHE A 80 -34.86 -2.53 1.49
C PHE A 80 -35.01 -2.58 3.02
N THR A 81 -34.26 -3.46 3.69
CA THR A 81 -34.04 -3.32 5.13
C THR A 81 -32.94 -2.29 5.38
N ILE A 82 -33.08 -1.47 6.43
CA ILE A 82 -32.07 -0.47 6.82
C ILE A 82 -30.67 -1.10 6.93
N THR A 83 -30.59 -2.33 7.45
CA THR A 83 -29.35 -3.10 7.56
C THR A 83 -28.72 -3.46 6.21
N ASN A 84 -29.53 -3.83 5.20
CA ASN A 84 -29.03 -4.09 3.85
C ASN A 84 -28.61 -2.79 3.16
N GLY A 85 -29.38 -1.71 3.32
CA GLY A 85 -29.02 -0.38 2.81
C GLY A 85 -27.67 0.09 3.36
N LEU A 86 -27.44 -0.08 4.66
CA LEU A 86 -26.14 0.23 5.28
C LEU A 86 -25.01 -0.68 4.75
N ALA A 87 -25.26 -1.98 4.55
CA ALA A 87 -24.26 -2.89 3.99
C ALA A 87 -23.90 -2.51 2.54
N ILE A 88 -24.87 -2.12 1.71
CA ILE A 88 -24.64 -1.64 0.35
C ILE A 88 -23.88 -0.31 0.36
N LEU A 89 -24.23 0.61 1.26
CA LEU A 89 -23.51 1.87 1.42
C LEU A 89 -22.03 1.62 1.73
N TRP A 90 -21.74 0.74 2.70
CA TRP A 90 -20.38 0.33 3.01
C TRP A 90 -19.67 -0.36 1.85
N PHE A 91 -20.38 -1.19 1.07
CA PHE A 91 -19.81 -1.83 -0.11
C PHE A 91 -19.24 -0.80 -1.08
N PHE A 92 -20.03 0.22 -1.43
CA PHE A 92 -19.60 1.29 -2.34
C PHE A 92 -18.56 2.22 -1.70
N THR A 93 -18.69 2.55 -0.41
CA THR A 93 -17.70 3.40 0.28
C THR A 93 -16.32 2.74 0.34
N LEU A 94 -16.25 1.44 0.63
CA LEU A 94 -14.99 0.69 0.63
C LEU A 94 -14.45 0.52 -0.79
N TRP A 95 -15.30 0.27 -1.79
CA TRP A 95 -14.83 0.24 -3.17
C TRP A 95 -14.22 1.59 -3.59
N TRP A 96 -14.90 2.69 -3.26
CA TRP A 96 -14.42 4.03 -3.54
C TRP A 96 -13.06 4.30 -2.88
N GLY A 97 -12.95 4.10 -1.56
CA GLY A 97 -11.75 4.47 -0.81
C GLY A 97 -10.57 3.53 -1.01
N GLU A 98 -10.81 2.27 -1.37
CA GLU A 98 -9.73 1.30 -1.61
C GLU A 98 -9.32 1.20 -3.09
N ARG A 99 -10.13 1.70 -4.04
CA ARG A 99 -9.91 1.57 -5.49
C ARG A 99 -10.07 2.88 -6.24
N THR A 100 -11.31 3.36 -6.35
CA THR A 100 -11.67 4.45 -7.26
C THR A 100 -10.90 5.73 -6.96
N VAL A 101 -10.68 6.07 -5.68
CA VAL A 101 -9.96 7.30 -5.32
C VAL A 101 -8.52 7.33 -5.83
N PHE A 102 -7.81 6.20 -5.87
CA PHE A 102 -6.44 6.13 -6.40
C PHE A 102 -6.42 6.26 -7.91
N GLN A 103 -7.34 5.55 -8.58
CA GLN A 103 -7.50 5.63 -10.03
C GLN A 103 -7.88 7.06 -10.45
N ASP A 104 -8.90 7.66 -9.85
CA ASP A 104 -9.34 9.04 -10.15
C ASP A 104 -8.25 10.09 -9.90
N SER A 105 -7.40 9.88 -8.88
CA SER A 105 -6.26 10.76 -8.61
C SER A 105 -5.20 10.68 -9.71
N VAL A 106 -4.87 9.48 -10.18
CA VAL A 106 -3.85 9.26 -11.22
C VAL A 106 -4.38 9.59 -12.61
N ASP A 107 -5.65 9.32 -12.92
CA ASP A 107 -6.24 9.57 -14.24
C ASP A 107 -6.29 11.08 -14.58
N LYS A 108 -6.28 11.96 -13.59
CA LYS A 108 -6.11 13.42 -13.79
C LYS A 108 -4.77 13.78 -14.41
N CYS A 109 -3.77 12.92 -14.25
CA CYS A 109 -2.40 13.13 -14.67
C CYS A 109 -2.04 12.48 -16.02
N VAL A 110 -3.03 11.91 -16.73
CA VAL A 110 -2.82 11.34 -18.06
C VAL A 110 -2.09 12.35 -18.96
N TRP A 111 -1.04 11.87 -19.63
CA TRP A 111 -0.08 12.66 -20.41
C TRP A 111 -0.75 13.64 -21.38
N GLU A 112 -1.76 13.18 -22.12
CA GLU A 112 -2.49 13.96 -23.13
C GLU A 112 -3.17 15.22 -22.59
N ASN A 113 -3.45 15.29 -21.29
CA ASN A 113 -4.18 16.41 -20.69
C ASN A 113 -3.32 17.65 -20.47
N TRP A 114 -2.00 17.50 -20.38
CA TRP A 114 -1.10 18.59 -19.96
C TRP A 114 0.13 18.75 -20.85
N GLU A 115 0.52 17.71 -21.59
CA GLU A 115 1.64 17.79 -22.54
C GLU A 115 1.32 18.73 -23.71
N LYS A 116 2.29 19.58 -24.02
CA LYS A 116 2.19 20.55 -25.12
C LYS A 116 3.31 20.32 -26.10
N TRP A 117 3.18 19.26 -26.89
CA TRP A 117 4.13 18.91 -27.94
C TRP A 117 3.53 19.09 -29.35
N PRO A 118 4.36 19.29 -30.39
CA PRO A 118 3.94 19.17 -31.78
C PRO A 118 3.28 17.82 -32.09
N ARG A 119 2.44 17.76 -33.12
CA ARG A 119 1.63 16.55 -33.43
C ARG A 119 2.46 15.32 -33.83
N ASP A 120 3.68 15.53 -34.30
CA ASP A 120 4.66 14.52 -34.71
C ASP A 120 5.63 14.13 -33.58
N ALA A 121 5.47 14.70 -32.39
CA ALA A 121 6.32 14.40 -31.26
C ALA A 121 6.02 13.02 -30.68
N THR A 122 7.08 12.27 -30.39
CA THR A 122 7.06 11.03 -29.64
C THR A 122 7.80 11.25 -28.32
N PRO A 123 7.16 11.83 -27.29
CA PRO A 123 7.81 12.11 -26.03
C PRO A 123 8.16 10.80 -25.29
N HIS A 124 9.25 10.83 -24.53
CA HIS A 124 9.61 9.80 -23.57
C HIS A 124 9.06 10.18 -22.21
N HIS A 125 8.28 9.29 -21.60
CA HIS A 125 7.57 9.56 -20.36
C HIS A 125 8.35 9.09 -19.13
N VAL A 126 8.56 9.99 -18.18
CA VAL A 126 9.33 9.73 -16.95
C VAL A 126 8.49 10.03 -15.72
N ALA A 127 8.54 9.16 -14.72
CA ALA A 127 7.97 9.41 -13.40
C ALA A 127 9.08 9.40 -12.32
N PHE A 128 9.14 10.46 -11.53
CA PHE A 128 10.01 10.56 -10.35
C PHE A 128 9.24 10.22 -9.09
N ILE A 129 9.80 9.32 -8.30
CA ILE A 129 9.28 8.89 -7.01
C ILE A 129 10.28 9.31 -5.94
N ALA A 130 9.87 10.14 -5.00
CA ALA A 130 10.70 10.53 -3.87
C ALA A 130 10.14 9.93 -2.57
N ASP A 131 11.04 9.61 -1.65
CA ASP A 131 10.75 9.28 -0.25
C ASP A 131 9.58 8.31 -0.07
N PRO A 132 9.60 7.12 -0.73
CA PRO A 132 8.63 6.09 -0.39
C PRO A 132 8.81 5.64 1.07
N GLN A 133 10.01 5.82 1.65
CA GLN A 133 10.38 5.63 3.07
C GLN A 133 9.55 4.54 3.73
N LEU A 134 9.83 3.28 3.37
CA LEU A 134 9.06 2.15 3.88
C LEU A 134 9.03 2.19 5.41
N VAL A 135 7.83 2.34 5.95
CA VAL A 135 7.63 2.46 7.40
C VAL A 135 8.09 1.17 8.06
N ASP A 136 8.84 1.34 9.14
CA ASP A 136 9.48 0.25 9.88
C ASP A 136 9.63 0.64 11.38
N PRO A 137 10.29 -0.18 12.23
CA PRO A 137 10.47 0.13 13.65
C PRO A 137 11.27 1.41 13.97
N HIS A 138 12.01 1.96 13.01
CA HIS A 138 12.71 3.25 13.12
C HIS A 138 11.73 4.42 13.02
N THR A 139 10.66 4.32 12.22
CA THR A 139 9.73 5.43 11.95
C THR A 139 8.94 5.86 13.18
N TYR A 140 8.44 4.89 13.93
CA TYR A 140 7.66 5.12 15.16
C TYR A 140 8.23 4.31 16.31
N PRO A 141 9.35 4.76 16.89
CA PRO A 141 10.07 3.97 17.86
C PRO A 141 9.22 3.69 19.10
N GLY A 142 9.09 2.42 19.48
CA GLY A 142 8.31 2.01 20.66
C GLY A 142 6.81 1.85 20.43
N ARG A 143 6.31 2.00 19.19
CA ARG A 143 4.90 1.72 18.86
C ARG A 143 4.56 0.24 19.18
N PRO A 144 3.57 -0.04 20.05
CA PRO A 144 3.30 -1.40 20.51
C PRO A 144 2.61 -2.24 19.43
N TRP A 145 2.74 -3.56 19.54
CA TRP A 145 1.89 -4.49 18.81
C TRP A 145 0.44 -4.39 19.32
N PRO A 146 -0.59 -4.43 18.45
CA PRO A 146 -0.53 -4.67 16.99
C PRO A 146 -0.41 -3.41 16.12
N LEU A 147 -0.38 -2.21 16.71
CA LEU A 147 -0.42 -0.94 15.98
C LEU A 147 0.78 -0.78 15.03
N SER A 148 1.99 -1.20 15.44
CA SER A 148 3.18 -1.17 14.59
C SER A 148 2.99 -2.00 13.31
N THR A 149 2.51 -3.24 13.43
CA THR A 149 2.24 -4.12 12.29
C THR A 149 1.13 -3.58 11.38
N LEU A 150 0.07 -3.03 11.96
CA LEU A 150 -1.02 -2.43 11.16
C LEU A 150 -0.55 -1.19 10.41
N THR A 151 0.29 -0.35 11.03
CA THR A 151 0.86 0.85 10.38
C THR A 151 1.64 0.44 9.14
N VAL A 152 2.59 -0.48 9.30
CA VAL A 152 3.39 -1.04 8.20
C VAL A 152 2.48 -1.57 7.09
N LYS A 153 1.50 -2.40 7.44
CA LYS A 153 0.60 -3.03 6.46
C LYS A 153 -0.21 -2.00 5.65
N PHE A 154 -0.73 -0.96 6.29
CA PHE A 154 -1.53 0.05 5.60
C PHE A 154 -0.68 0.99 4.75
N THR A 155 0.54 1.32 5.18
CA THR A 155 1.47 2.09 4.35
C THR A 155 1.94 1.30 3.13
N ASP A 156 2.31 0.03 3.30
CA ASP A 156 2.68 -0.84 2.17
C ASP A 156 1.55 -0.97 1.15
N GLN A 157 0.31 -1.12 1.63
CA GLN A 157 -0.87 -1.21 0.78
C GLN A 157 -1.16 0.10 0.05
N TYR A 158 -0.98 1.26 0.71
CA TYR A 158 -1.08 2.56 0.05
C TYR A 158 -0.06 2.68 -1.09
N LEU A 159 1.22 2.45 -0.80
CA LEU A 159 2.30 2.55 -1.78
C LEU A 159 2.08 1.61 -2.97
N ARG A 160 1.68 0.35 -2.71
CA ARG A 160 1.41 -0.65 -3.76
C ARG A 160 0.25 -0.23 -4.66
N ARG A 161 -0.82 0.34 -4.10
CA ARG A 161 -1.97 0.81 -4.89
C ARG A 161 -1.65 2.06 -5.69
N SER A 162 -0.97 3.03 -5.08
CA SER A 162 -0.52 4.23 -5.77
C SER A 162 0.38 3.86 -6.93
N PHE A 163 1.41 3.04 -6.68
CA PHE A 163 2.34 2.62 -7.72
C PHE A 163 1.66 1.79 -8.81
N SER A 164 0.84 0.80 -8.47
CA SER A 164 0.08 0.03 -9.46
C SER A 164 -0.84 0.92 -10.30
N SER A 165 -1.49 1.92 -9.71
CA SER A 165 -2.32 2.87 -10.45
C SER A 165 -1.49 3.71 -11.43
N ILE A 166 -0.30 4.18 -11.00
CA ILE A 166 0.66 4.87 -11.88
C ILE A 166 1.06 3.96 -13.06
N GLN A 167 1.39 2.70 -12.81
CA GLN A 167 1.77 1.76 -13.86
C GLN A 167 0.63 1.49 -14.85
N ARG A 168 -0.59 1.30 -14.35
CA ARG A 168 -1.75 0.92 -15.17
C ARG A 168 -2.39 2.06 -15.94
N SER A 169 -2.44 3.27 -15.37
CA SER A 169 -3.09 4.43 -16.01
C SER A 169 -2.12 5.26 -16.83
N LEU A 170 -0.85 5.36 -16.40
CA LEU A 170 0.14 6.24 -17.05
C LEU A 170 1.21 5.47 -17.80
N GLY A 171 1.58 4.27 -17.34
CA GLY A 171 2.58 3.42 -17.98
C GLY A 171 3.90 4.12 -18.37
N PRO A 172 4.55 4.88 -17.46
CA PRO A 172 5.74 5.66 -17.80
C PRO A 172 6.87 4.78 -18.37
N ASP A 173 7.60 5.26 -19.36
CA ASP A 173 8.74 4.53 -19.96
C ASP A 173 9.91 4.38 -18.97
N SER A 174 10.13 5.40 -18.13
CA SER A 174 11.15 5.37 -17.08
C SER A 174 10.58 5.77 -15.72
N VAL A 175 10.97 5.04 -14.67
CA VAL A 175 10.71 5.41 -13.27
C VAL A 175 12.03 5.59 -12.55
N LEU A 176 12.24 6.75 -11.93
CA LEU A 176 13.45 7.05 -11.16
C LEU A 176 13.09 7.36 -9.72
N PHE A 177 13.75 6.68 -8.78
CA PHE A 177 13.61 6.97 -7.35
C PHE A 177 14.68 7.96 -6.90
N LEU A 178 14.29 8.93 -6.08
CA LEU A 178 15.14 10.03 -5.62
C LEU A 178 15.62 9.85 -4.17
N GLY A 179 15.97 8.62 -3.80
CA GLY A 179 16.47 8.29 -2.46
C GLY A 179 15.38 7.95 -1.45
N ASP A 180 15.86 7.64 -0.25
CA ASP A 180 15.07 7.33 0.94
C ASP A 180 14.03 6.23 0.68
N LEU A 181 14.55 5.10 0.20
CA LEU A 181 13.75 3.92 -0.08
C LEU A 181 13.22 3.29 1.22
N PHE A 182 14.05 3.30 2.26
CA PHE A 182 13.75 2.78 3.59
C PHE A 182 13.91 3.89 4.62
N ASP A 183 13.07 3.89 5.66
CA ASP A 183 13.22 4.84 6.76
C ASP A 183 14.34 4.43 7.75
N GLY A 184 14.48 3.13 8.05
CA GLY A 184 15.54 2.61 8.92
C GLY A 184 16.73 1.98 8.17
N GLY A 185 16.87 2.23 6.86
CA GLY A 185 17.82 1.53 5.99
C GLY A 185 19.26 1.50 6.52
N ARG A 186 19.73 2.63 7.04
CA ARG A 186 21.06 2.81 7.64
C ARG A 186 21.25 2.14 9.00
N GLU A 187 20.16 1.87 9.72
CA GLU A 187 20.20 1.35 11.09
C GLU A 187 20.36 -0.16 11.15
N TRP A 188 20.05 -0.86 10.07
CA TRP A 188 20.08 -2.32 10.05
C TRP A 188 21.50 -2.84 9.83
N ALA A 189 22.02 -3.58 10.82
CA ALA A 189 23.41 -4.05 10.83
C ALA A 189 23.80 -4.83 9.56
N THR A 190 25.08 -4.81 9.23
CA THR A 190 25.67 -5.61 8.15
C THR A 190 26.55 -6.72 8.74
N ALA A 191 27.30 -7.44 7.90
CA ALA A 191 28.31 -8.38 8.40
C ALA A 191 29.47 -7.67 9.14
N GLN A 192 29.70 -6.38 8.85
CA GLN A 192 30.87 -5.62 9.30
C GLN A 192 30.51 -4.35 10.08
N SER A 193 29.22 -4.04 10.24
CA SER A 193 28.76 -2.83 10.91
C SER A 193 27.53 -3.09 11.78
N LEU A 194 27.37 -2.28 12.83
CA LEU A 194 26.23 -2.29 13.75
C LEU A 194 25.55 -0.92 13.73
N SER A 195 24.28 -0.88 14.14
CA SER A 195 23.59 0.41 14.31
C SER A 195 24.37 1.31 15.28
N PRO A 196 24.60 2.59 14.92
CA PRO A 196 25.10 3.61 15.84
C PRO A 196 24.20 3.75 17.07
N GLU A 197 22.90 3.59 16.89
CA GLU A 197 21.93 3.64 17.98
C GLU A 197 21.76 2.28 18.68
N LYS A 198 22.08 2.25 19.98
CA LYS A 198 21.98 1.04 20.83
C LYS A 198 20.64 0.31 20.72
N ARG A 199 19.54 1.05 20.54
CA ARG A 199 18.18 0.50 20.47
C ARG A 199 17.93 -0.36 19.22
N TYR A 200 18.65 -0.13 18.14
CA TYR A 200 18.48 -0.82 16.86
C TYR A 200 19.52 -1.92 16.61
N GLN A 201 20.54 -2.05 17.46
CA GLN A 201 21.57 -3.11 17.37
C GLN A 201 21.00 -4.54 17.39
N LYS A 202 19.77 -4.73 17.88
CA LYS A 202 19.05 -6.01 17.81
C LYS A 202 18.67 -6.44 16.38
N TYR A 203 18.56 -5.49 15.46
CA TYR A 203 18.20 -5.74 14.07
C TYR A 203 19.46 -6.05 13.25
N LYS A 204 19.42 -7.20 12.56
CA LYS A 204 20.54 -7.74 11.78
C LYS A 204 20.30 -7.54 10.28
N ASP A 205 21.29 -7.89 9.47
CA ASP A 205 21.19 -7.87 8.00
C ASP A 205 19.97 -8.65 7.45
N SER A 206 19.58 -9.74 8.13
CA SER A 206 18.35 -10.48 7.79
C SER A 206 17.07 -9.64 7.86
N PHE A 207 17.04 -8.59 8.69
CA PHE A 207 15.92 -7.66 8.77
C PHE A 207 15.92 -6.72 7.56
N TRP A 208 17.07 -6.11 7.25
CA TRP A 208 17.23 -5.30 6.04
C TRP A 208 16.85 -6.07 4.77
N LYS A 209 17.26 -7.33 4.66
CA LYS A 209 16.86 -8.19 3.53
C LYS A 209 15.34 -8.36 3.44
N LYS A 210 14.61 -8.46 4.56
CA LYS A 210 13.14 -8.52 4.54
C LYS A 210 12.54 -7.20 4.06
N GLU A 211 13.11 -6.07 4.47
CA GLU A 211 12.71 -4.75 3.97
C GLU A 211 12.95 -4.63 2.46
N TYR A 212 14.10 -5.09 1.95
CA TYR A 212 14.34 -5.18 0.51
C TYR A 212 13.29 -6.03 -0.23
N HIS A 213 12.92 -7.21 0.32
CA HIS A 213 11.85 -8.01 -0.27
C HIS A 213 10.48 -7.30 -0.22
N ARG A 214 10.21 -6.50 0.82
CA ARG A 214 9.00 -5.64 0.86
C ARG A 214 9.03 -4.60 -0.25
N PHE A 215 10.17 -3.93 -0.47
CA PHE A 215 10.33 -2.98 -1.58
C PHE A 215 10.05 -3.63 -2.94
N VAL A 216 10.68 -4.78 -3.22
CA VAL A 216 10.47 -5.53 -4.47
C VAL A 216 9.00 -5.91 -4.65
N LYS A 217 8.35 -6.35 -3.58
CA LYS A 217 6.92 -6.70 -3.60
C LYS A 217 6.03 -5.48 -3.84
N ILE A 218 6.38 -4.29 -3.38
CA ILE A 218 5.55 -3.08 -3.52
C ILE A 218 5.74 -2.44 -4.90
N PHE A 219 6.95 -2.45 -5.44
CA PHE A 219 7.29 -1.73 -6.67
C PHE A 219 7.61 -2.66 -7.85
N SER A 220 8.58 -3.56 -7.70
CA SER A 220 9.07 -4.37 -8.83
C SER A 220 8.05 -5.38 -9.36
N GLU A 221 7.23 -6.00 -8.50
CA GLU A 221 6.16 -6.91 -8.95
C GLU A 221 5.09 -6.21 -9.82
N GLN A 222 4.89 -4.90 -9.61
CA GLN A 222 3.86 -4.11 -10.29
C GLN A 222 4.38 -3.47 -11.57
N TRP A 223 5.70 -3.53 -11.79
CA TRP A 223 6.36 -2.89 -12.91
C TRP A 223 5.75 -3.28 -14.26
N ASN A 224 5.53 -4.57 -14.48
CA ASN A 224 5.06 -5.10 -15.76
C ASN A 224 3.61 -4.69 -16.10
N GLU A 225 2.86 -4.12 -15.15
CA GLU A 225 1.49 -3.69 -15.39
C GLU A 225 1.41 -2.53 -16.41
N GLY A 226 2.48 -1.76 -16.55
CA GLY A 226 2.57 -0.66 -17.52
C GLY A 226 3.14 -1.05 -18.89
N ASP A 227 3.54 -2.31 -19.10
CA ASP A 227 4.20 -2.73 -20.36
C ASP A 227 3.31 -2.57 -21.59
N SER A 228 1.98 -2.62 -21.39
CA SER A 228 1.00 -2.38 -22.45
C SER A 228 1.03 -0.96 -23.03
N HIS A 229 1.61 0.00 -22.31
CA HIS A 229 1.65 1.41 -22.72
C HIS A 229 2.94 1.77 -23.47
N SER A 230 4.02 0.99 -23.31
CA SER A 230 5.31 1.39 -23.89
C SER A 230 5.45 0.91 -25.33
N GLY A 231 5.62 1.87 -26.23
CA GLY A 231 6.03 1.63 -27.61
C GLY A 231 7.55 1.54 -27.79
N ASN A 232 8.33 1.66 -26.71
CA ASN A 232 9.78 1.71 -26.80
C ASN A 232 10.36 0.30 -27.05
N PRO A 233 11.07 0.06 -28.18
CA PRO A 233 11.60 -1.26 -28.51
C PRO A 233 12.65 -1.76 -27.51
N ARG A 234 13.24 -0.88 -26.68
CA ARG A 234 14.22 -1.25 -25.65
C ARG A 234 13.59 -1.62 -24.31
N GLY A 235 12.26 -1.55 -24.22
CA GLY A 235 11.52 -1.73 -22.99
C GLY A 235 11.67 -0.56 -22.02
N ARG A 236 10.90 -0.66 -20.95
CA ARG A 236 10.82 0.35 -19.90
C ARG A 236 11.98 0.20 -18.91
N ARG A 237 12.31 1.24 -18.15
CA ARG A 237 13.38 1.21 -17.13
C ARG A 237 12.93 1.68 -15.74
N MET A 238 13.30 0.94 -14.70
CA MET A 238 13.15 1.37 -13.30
C MET A 238 14.53 1.52 -12.66
N ILE A 239 14.83 2.70 -12.11
CA ILE A 239 16.12 3.04 -11.50
C ILE A 239 15.89 3.49 -10.05
N ALA A 240 16.42 2.74 -9.10
CA ALA A 240 16.32 3.05 -7.66
C ALA A 240 17.70 3.11 -6.98
N SER A 241 18.73 3.50 -7.73
CA SER A 241 20.11 3.49 -7.25
C SER A 241 20.54 4.78 -6.55
N LEU A 242 19.76 5.86 -6.63
CA LEU A 242 20.07 7.09 -5.89
C LEU A 242 19.74 6.86 -4.40
N PRO A 243 20.71 6.96 -3.49
CA PRO A 243 20.46 6.79 -2.06
C PRO A 243 19.98 8.09 -1.41
N GLY A 244 19.23 7.96 -0.32
CA GLY A 244 19.02 9.07 0.61
C GLY A 244 19.71 8.88 1.97
N ASN A 245 19.51 9.85 2.87
CA ASN A 245 20.14 9.84 4.18
C ASN A 245 19.57 8.74 5.09
N HIS A 246 18.32 8.31 4.89
CA HIS A 246 17.75 7.17 5.61
C HIS A 246 18.26 5.82 5.10
N ASP A 247 18.74 5.75 3.86
CA ASP A 247 19.34 4.54 3.30
C ASP A 247 20.77 4.31 3.79
N LEU A 248 21.60 5.37 3.81
CA LEU A 248 23.05 5.27 4.04
C LEU A 248 23.56 5.93 5.33
N GLY A 249 22.82 6.91 5.85
CA GLY A 249 23.34 7.96 6.72
C GLY A 249 23.70 9.23 5.93
N PHE A 250 24.15 10.26 6.64
CA PHE A 250 24.50 11.55 6.05
C PHE A 250 25.92 11.98 6.46
N GLY A 251 26.72 12.40 5.48
CA GLY A 251 28.09 12.89 5.68
C GLY A 251 28.97 11.88 6.42
N THR A 252 29.61 12.34 7.50
CA THR A 252 30.43 11.50 8.40
C THR A 252 29.69 10.32 9.02
N GLY A 253 28.35 10.37 9.08
CA GLY A 253 27.51 9.30 9.58
C GLY A 253 27.29 8.14 8.60
N VAL A 254 27.79 8.23 7.36
CA VAL A 254 27.67 7.16 6.36
C VAL A 254 28.58 5.99 6.70
N GLN A 255 28.00 4.80 6.79
CA GLN A 255 28.74 3.57 7.03
C GLN A 255 29.07 2.86 5.71
N LEU A 256 30.36 2.66 5.40
CA LEU A 256 30.79 2.03 4.14
C LEU A 256 30.14 0.65 3.89
N PRO A 257 30.04 -0.27 4.88
CA PRO A 257 29.38 -1.56 4.65
C PRO A 257 27.88 -1.43 4.32
N VAL A 258 27.21 -0.37 4.80
CA VAL A 258 25.80 -0.09 4.49
C VAL A 258 25.67 0.43 3.05
N ARG A 259 26.54 1.37 2.65
CA ARG A 259 26.63 1.87 1.27
C ARG A 259 26.92 0.75 0.29
N ASP A 260 27.91 -0.08 0.57
CA ASP A 260 28.30 -1.18 -0.32
C ASP A 260 27.17 -2.22 -0.44
N ARG A 261 26.43 -2.49 0.66
CA ARG A 261 25.20 -3.31 0.61
C ARG A 261 24.14 -2.66 -0.26
N PHE A 262 23.85 -1.37 -0.09
CA PHE A 262 22.85 -0.66 -0.89
C PHE A 262 23.21 -0.74 -2.39
N GLN A 263 24.46 -0.44 -2.74
CA GLN A 263 24.94 -0.49 -4.12
C GLN A 263 24.88 -1.90 -4.72
N ALA A 264 25.11 -2.94 -3.92
CA ALA A 264 25.02 -4.33 -4.38
C ALA A 264 23.59 -4.73 -4.82
N TYR A 265 22.56 -4.18 -4.18
CA TYR A 265 21.15 -4.51 -4.47
C TYR A 265 20.50 -3.55 -5.47
N PHE A 266 20.79 -2.25 -5.37
CA PHE A 266 20.16 -1.21 -6.20
C PHE A 266 21.02 -0.74 -7.38
N GLY A 267 22.32 -1.03 -7.36
CA GLY A 267 23.30 -0.57 -8.35
C GLY A 267 24.11 0.63 -7.88
N LYS A 268 25.06 1.06 -8.70
CA LYS A 268 25.94 2.20 -8.38
C LYS A 268 25.14 3.48 -8.18
N SER A 269 25.42 4.20 -7.10
CA SER A 269 24.77 5.45 -6.75
C SER A 269 25.15 6.60 -7.71
N ASN A 270 26.43 6.66 -8.06
CA ASN A 270 27.00 7.63 -9.00
C ASN A 270 26.98 7.05 -10.42
N ARG A 271 26.16 7.60 -11.31
CA ARG A 271 25.96 7.06 -12.67
C ARG A 271 25.41 8.08 -13.65
N VAL A 272 25.60 7.78 -14.94
CA VAL A 272 25.04 8.53 -16.07
C VAL A 272 24.13 7.61 -16.89
N ASP A 273 22.93 8.08 -17.20
CA ASP A 273 21.94 7.38 -18.02
C ASP A 273 21.43 8.29 -19.13
N ILE A 274 21.25 7.74 -20.33
CA ILE A 274 20.56 8.47 -21.41
C ILE A 274 19.10 8.01 -21.45
N ILE A 275 18.18 8.97 -21.28
CA ILE A 275 16.73 8.76 -21.24
C ILE A 275 16.07 9.85 -22.08
N GLY A 276 15.27 9.48 -23.09
CA GLY A 276 14.60 10.45 -23.97
C GLY A 276 15.56 11.44 -24.65
N ASN A 277 16.79 11.00 -24.99
CA ASN A 277 17.87 11.85 -25.53
C ASN A 277 18.31 12.99 -24.59
N HIS A 278 18.17 12.78 -23.28
CA HIS A 278 18.69 13.65 -22.22
C HIS A 278 19.69 12.87 -21.37
N THR A 279 20.71 13.56 -20.87
CA THR A 279 21.74 12.97 -20.02
C THR A 279 21.35 13.13 -18.56
N PHE A 280 20.91 12.05 -17.92
CA PHE A 280 20.61 12.00 -16.49
C PHE A 280 21.86 11.66 -15.69
N VAL A 281 22.19 12.48 -14.72
CA VAL A 281 23.35 12.32 -13.84
C VAL A 281 22.85 12.12 -12.42
N SER A 282 23.05 10.93 -11.86
CA SER A 282 22.73 10.60 -10.47
C SER A 282 24.00 10.70 -9.63
N VAL A 283 23.93 11.41 -8.51
CA VAL A 283 25.09 11.62 -7.62
C VAL A 283 24.72 11.29 -6.18
N ASP A 284 25.58 10.52 -5.51
CA ASP A 284 25.50 10.23 -4.07
C ASP A 284 25.90 11.46 -3.25
N THR A 285 24.96 12.41 -3.16
CA THR A 285 25.18 13.66 -2.45
C THR A 285 25.26 13.48 -0.93
N VAL A 286 24.70 12.39 -0.38
CA VAL A 286 24.73 12.13 1.07
C VAL A 286 26.13 11.69 1.52
N SER A 287 26.81 10.87 0.72
CA SER A 287 28.23 10.53 0.92
C SER A 287 29.14 11.71 0.62
N LEU A 288 28.89 12.44 -0.49
CA LEU A 288 29.67 13.62 -0.87
C LEU A 288 29.67 14.71 0.22
N SER A 289 28.56 14.85 0.96
CA SER A 289 28.44 15.82 2.06
C SER A 289 29.44 15.62 3.21
N ALA A 290 30.13 14.47 3.27
CA ALA A 290 31.18 14.25 4.25
C ALA A 290 32.43 15.13 4.02
N MET A 291 32.59 15.69 2.82
CA MET A 291 33.73 16.54 2.44
C MET A 291 33.80 17.84 3.25
N ASP A 292 32.63 18.44 3.55
CA ASP A 292 32.53 19.72 4.26
C ASP A 292 32.36 19.55 5.78
N GLN A 293 32.49 18.31 6.29
CA GLN A 293 32.32 18.00 7.70
C GLN A 293 33.67 17.71 8.36
N PRO A 294 33.89 18.18 9.60
CA PRO A 294 35.10 17.83 10.34
C PRO A 294 35.14 16.33 10.60
N ASP A 295 36.35 15.80 10.67
CA ASP A 295 36.56 14.41 11.09
C ASP A 295 36.01 14.21 12.52
N PRO A 296 35.16 13.20 12.76
CA PRO A 296 34.52 12.99 14.06
C PRO A 296 35.50 12.53 15.16
N GLU A 297 36.63 11.92 14.80
CA GLU A 297 37.64 11.44 15.77
C GLU A 297 38.68 12.52 16.09
N THR A 298 39.13 13.25 15.06
CA THR A 298 40.23 14.23 15.21
C THR A 298 39.74 15.68 15.31
N GLY A 299 38.49 15.95 14.97
CA GLY A 299 37.93 17.31 14.88
C GLY A 299 38.54 18.15 13.76
N SER A 300 39.40 17.57 12.91
CA SER A 300 40.10 18.29 11.85
C SER A 300 39.16 18.60 10.69
N SER A 301 39.16 19.85 10.24
CA SER A 301 38.48 20.32 9.03
C SER A 301 39.36 20.22 7.77
N GLY A 302 40.53 19.58 7.84
CA GLY A 302 41.42 19.42 6.67
C GLY A 302 42.15 20.69 6.23
N SER A 303 42.21 21.73 7.07
CA SER A 303 42.83 23.03 6.75
C SER A 303 44.37 23.06 6.84
N GLY A 304 45.05 21.92 6.77
CA GLY A 304 46.52 21.80 6.85
C GLY A 304 47.09 20.72 5.92
N ASP A 305 48.39 20.44 5.98
CA ASP A 305 49.16 19.55 5.07
C ASP A 305 48.81 18.05 5.16
N GLY A 306 47.69 17.68 5.78
CA GLY A 306 47.23 16.31 5.99
C GLY A 306 46.33 15.78 4.88
N HIS A 307 46.01 14.48 4.94
CA HIS A 307 44.97 13.88 4.10
C HIS A 307 43.61 14.50 4.44
N PRO A 308 42.75 14.76 3.44
CA PRO A 308 41.46 15.39 3.69
C PRO A 308 40.57 14.46 4.54
N PRO A 309 39.82 15.01 5.50
CA PRO A 309 39.04 14.21 6.44
C PRO A 309 37.95 13.41 5.71
N ASN A 310 37.62 12.23 6.22
CA ASN A 310 36.54 11.39 5.71
C ASN A 310 36.65 10.97 4.22
N GLU A 311 37.84 11.06 3.62
CA GLU A 311 38.08 10.80 2.19
C GLU A 311 37.46 9.49 1.70
N ARG A 312 37.50 8.43 2.51
CA ARG A 312 36.96 7.11 2.16
C ARG A 312 35.44 7.12 1.86
N ILE A 313 34.70 8.09 2.38
CA ILE A 313 33.25 8.23 2.19
C ILE A 313 32.97 8.96 0.88
N TRP A 314 33.53 10.16 0.69
CA TRP A 314 33.16 11.05 -0.41
C TRP A 314 33.99 10.87 -1.69
N LYS A 315 35.17 10.22 -1.62
CA LYS A 315 36.09 10.08 -2.76
C LYS A 315 35.47 9.43 -4.00
N GLU A 316 34.65 8.40 -3.83
CA GLU A 316 33.99 7.74 -4.97
C GLU A 316 33.09 8.71 -5.75
N ALA A 317 32.35 9.55 -5.04
CA ALA A 317 31.48 10.56 -5.65
C ALA A 317 32.31 11.68 -6.29
N GLU A 318 33.38 12.13 -5.63
CA GLU A 318 34.26 13.16 -6.19
C GLU A 318 35.00 12.68 -7.44
N ASP A 319 35.57 11.47 -7.43
CA ASP A 319 36.24 10.86 -8.58
C ASP A 319 35.29 10.74 -9.78
N PHE A 320 34.02 10.38 -9.53
CA PHE A 320 32.99 10.35 -10.56
C PHE A 320 32.71 11.75 -11.15
N LEU A 321 32.57 12.76 -10.30
CA LEU A 321 32.35 14.15 -10.74
C LEU A 321 33.55 14.70 -11.51
N ASN A 322 34.77 14.41 -11.07
CA ASN A 322 36.01 14.82 -11.75
C ASN A 322 36.14 14.19 -13.13
N ASN A 323 35.57 12.99 -13.33
CA ASN A 323 35.56 12.28 -14.62
C ASN A 323 34.21 12.40 -15.36
N MET A 324 33.38 13.40 -15.04
CA MET A 324 32.02 13.55 -15.60
C MET A 324 32.01 13.59 -17.12
N ASN A 325 32.92 14.34 -17.74
CA ASN A 325 33.01 14.45 -19.20
C ASN A 325 33.23 13.08 -19.88
N VAL A 326 34.03 12.21 -19.25
CA VAL A 326 34.31 10.86 -19.76
C VAL A 326 33.06 9.98 -19.63
N HIS A 327 32.41 10.00 -18.47
CA HIS A 327 31.18 9.22 -18.24
C HIS A 327 30.05 9.65 -19.16
N ARG A 328 29.85 10.96 -19.32
CA ARG A 328 28.86 11.53 -20.23
C ARG A 328 29.17 11.21 -21.69
N GLY A 329 30.38 11.50 -22.14
CA GLY A 329 30.80 11.24 -23.51
C GLY A 329 30.62 9.77 -23.87
N LYS A 330 30.98 8.85 -22.97
CA LYS A 330 30.77 7.41 -23.15
C LYS A 330 29.28 7.07 -23.30
N ALA A 331 28.42 7.54 -22.38
CA ALA A 331 26.99 7.24 -22.39
C ALA A 331 26.28 7.82 -23.64
N GLU A 332 26.58 9.06 -24.00
CA GLU A 332 26.03 9.73 -25.19
C GLU A 332 26.48 9.01 -26.48
N THR A 333 27.76 8.61 -26.56
CA THR A 333 28.30 7.87 -27.71
C THR A 333 27.66 6.48 -27.85
N GLU A 334 27.48 5.77 -26.74
CA GLU A 334 26.83 4.45 -26.70
C GLU A 334 25.36 4.54 -27.12
N GLU A 335 24.66 5.59 -26.71
CA GLU A 335 23.28 5.84 -27.11
C GLU A 335 23.16 6.09 -28.63
N LEU A 336 23.97 7.00 -29.18
CA LEU A 336 23.98 7.26 -30.62
C LEU A 336 24.39 6.04 -31.44
N ARG A 337 25.27 5.21 -30.90
CA ARG A 337 25.64 3.93 -31.51
C ARG A 337 24.44 2.97 -31.55
N THR A 338 23.70 2.90 -30.45
CA THR A 338 22.50 2.07 -30.32
C THR A 338 21.41 2.53 -31.30
N MET A 339 21.20 3.84 -31.45
CA MET A 339 20.27 4.38 -32.45
C MET A 339 20.65 4.02 -33.90
N ARG A 340 21.94 3.88 -34.19
CA ARG A 340 22.46 3.44 -35.49
C ARG A 340 22.43 1.92 -35.69
N ASN A 341 21.86 1.16 -34.74
CA ASN A 341 21.86 -0.31 -34.73
C ASN A 341 23.26 -0.92 -34.86
N GLN A 342 24.30 -0.26 -34.33
CA GLN A 342 25.68 -0.75 -34.38
C GLN A 342 26.02 -1.49 -33.06
N SER A 343 26.43 -2.76 -33.14
CA SER A 343 26.91 -3.51 -31.97
C SER A 343 28.21 -2.91 -31.41
N GLU A 344 28.52 -3.05 -30.12
CA GLU A 344 29.78 -2.58 -29.53
C GLU A 344 31.00 -2.95 -30.40
N GLY A 345 31.80 -1.94 -30.73
CA GLY A 345 32.94 -2.06 -31.64
C GLY A 345 34.22 -2.18 -30.84
N HIS A 346 34.20 -2.97 -29.78
CA HIS A 346 35.40 -3.32 -29.03
C HIS A 346 36.27 -4.16 -29.96
N LEU A 347 37.11 -3.48 -30.73
CA LEU A 347 38.20 -4.12 -31.46
C LEU A 347 39.24 -4.47 -30.40
N PHE A 348 39.42 -5.77 -30.16
CA PHE A 348 40.49 -6.28 -29.32
C PHE A 348 41.71 -6.54 -30.18
N HIS A 349 42.90 -6.22 -29.69
CA HIS A 349 44.11 -6.76 -30.26
C HIS A 349 44.13 -8.28 -30.00
N HIS A 350 44.13 -9.08 -31.06
CA HIS A 350 44.39 -10.52 -30.97
C HIS A 350 45.88 -10.79 -30.71
N LYS A 351 46.41 -10.26 -29.61
CA LYS A 351 47.79 -10.44 -29.17
C LYS A 351 47.79 -10.95 -27.73
N VAL A 352 48.66 -11.91 -27.44
CA VAL A 352 48.91 -12.33 -26.06
C VAL A 352 49.56 -11.16 -25.34
N VAL A 353 48.86 -10.59 -24.37
CA VAL A 353 49.37 -9.52 -23.51
C VAL A 353 49.25 -9.97 -22.06
N ASP A 354 50.12 -9.42 -21.22
CA ASP A 354 50.06 -9.63 -19.77
C ASP A 354 48.77 -9.03 -19.19
N MET A 355 48.27 -9.55 -18.07
CA MET A 355 46.96 -9.19 -17.50
C MET A 355 46.84 -7.69 -17.13
N SER A 356 47.98 -7.03 -16.98
CA SER A 356 48.11 -5.59 -16.69
C SER A 356 48.05 -4.69 -17.93
N GLN A 357 48.12 -5.25 -19.14
CA GLN A 357 48.17 -4.47 -20.38
C GLN A 357 46.79 -4.36 -21.05
N PRO A 358 46.36 -3.16 -21.47
CA PRO A 358 45.09 -2.97 -22.14
C PRO A 358 45.08 -3.64 -23.52
N THR A 359 44.12 -4.53 -23.75
CA THR A 359 43.91 -5.25 -25.03
C THR A 359 43.07 -4.47 -26.05
N LEU A 360 42.56 -3.28 -25.68
CA LEU A 360 41.62 -2.53 -26.51
C LEU A 360 42.34 -1.73 -27.59
N HIS A 361 41.95 -1.92 -28.86
CA HIS A 361 42.63 -1.36 -30.04
C HIS A 361 42.44 0.16 -30.21
N ARG A 362 41.44 0.73 -29.56
CA ARG A 362 41.18 2.17 -29.53
C ARG A 362 40.38 2.52 -28.28
N GLY A 363 41.00 3.22 -27.32
CA GLY A 363 40.22 3.99 -26.35
C GLY A 363 39.50 5.07 -27.13
N PHE A 364 38.19 4.92 -27.35
CA PHE A 364 37.41 5.98 -27.97
C PHE A 364 37.49 7.19 -27.04
N GLN A 365 38.20 8.24 -27.47
CA GLN A 365 38.01 9.58 -26.92
C GLN A 365 36.56 9.95 -27.23
N SER A 366 35.70 9.68 -26.25
CA SER A 366 34.27 9.91 -26.37
C SER A 366 34.07 11.37 -26.01
N GLU A 367 34.11 12.24 -27.01
CA GLU A 367 33.79 13.65 -26.83
C GLU A 367 32.31 13.79 -26.48
N VAL A 368 32.00 14.73 -25.59
CA VAL A 368 30.62 15.03 -25.19
C VAL A 368 29.89 15.63 -26.39
N VAL A 369 28.81 14.98 -26.83
CA VAL A 369 27.98 15.41 -27.96
C VAL A 369 27.18 16.65 -27.56
N GLY A 370 26.76 16.68 -26.29
CA GLY A 370 26.15 17.84 -25.68
C GLY A 370 24.64 17.73 -25.53
N PHE A 371 24.11 16.56 -25.19
CA PHE A 371 22.70 16.42 -24.83
C PHE A 371 22.34 17.31 -23.62
N PRO A 372 21.08 17.77 -23.51
CA PRO A 372 20.61 18.48 -22.33
C PRO A 372 20.73 17.57 -21.10
N ALA A 373 21.30 18.10 -20.03
CA ALA A 373 21.61 17.35 -18.82
C ALA A 373 20.59 17.63 -17.72
N VAL A 374 20.28 16.58 -16.95
CA VAL A 374 19.43 16.61 -15.77
C VAL A 374 20.20 16.01 -14.60
N LEU A 375 20.32 16.74 -13.49
CA LEU A 375 20.98 16.27 -12.29
C LEU A 375 19.96 15.70 -11.30
N LEU A 376 20.27 14.55 -10.71
CA LEU A 376 19.47 13.90 -9.67
C LEU A 376 20.27 13.89 -8.38
N THR A 377 19.71 14.48 -7.34
CA THR A 377 20.24 14.45 -5.97
C THR A 377 19.14 13.97 -5.04
N HIS A 378 19.48 13.49 -3.86
CA HIS A 378 18.47 13.27 -2.83
C HIS A 378 18.23 14.57 -2.05
N VAL A 379 19.32 15.17 -1.57
CA VAL A 379 19.29 16.44 -0.84
C VAL A 379 19.23 17.62 -1.82
N PRO A 380 18.32 18.60 -1.63
CA PRO A 380 18.20 19.77 -2.48
C PRO A 380 19.47 20.62 -2.57
N LEU A 381 19.66 21.36 -3.66
CA LEU A 381 20.81 22.26 -3.78
C LEU A 381 20.70 23.47 -2.84
N TYR A 382 21.86 24.03 -2.50
CA TYR A 382 21.95 25.26 -1.74
C TYR A 382 21.17 26.39 -2.42
N ARG A 383 20.44 27.14 -1.59
CA ARG A 383 19.72 28.37 -1.97
C ARG A 383 19.84 29.38 -0.85
N LYS A 384 19.61 30.65 -1.14
CA LYS A 384 19.61 31.68 -0.09
C LYS A 384 18.47 31.41 0.91
N PRO A 385 18.64 31.77 2.20
CA PRO A 385 17.52 31.81 3.15
C PRO A 385 16.34 32.60 2.57
N ALA A 386 15.13 32.30 3.03
CA ALA A 386 13.88 32.89 2.53
C ALA A 386 13.54 32.68 1.04
N THR A 387 14.30 31.88 0.27
CA THR A 387 13.94 31.62 -1.15
C THR A 387 12.64 30.81 -1.23
N PRO A 388 11.55 31.36 -1.80
CA PRO A 388 10.25 30.68 -1.83
C PRO A 388 10.25 29.45 -2.73
N CYS A 389 9.61 28.37 -2.27
CA CYS A 389 9.35 27.14 -3.02
C CYS A 389 8.21 27.24 -4.04
N GLY A 390 7.38 28.27 -3.94
CA GLY A 390 6.25 28.50 -4.83
C GLY A 390 4.89 28.00 -4.32
N PRO A 391 3.84 28.16 -5.13
CA PRO A 391 2.44 28.00 -4.71
C PRO A 391 1.96 26.56 -4.52
N LEU A 392 2.70 25.59 -5.05
CA LEU A 392 2.33 24.17 -5.00
C LEU A 392 2.80 23.47 -3.73
N ARG A 393 3.49 24.16 -2.82
CA ARG A 393 3.91 23.63 -1.51
C ARG A 393 2.70 23.52 -0.57
N GLU A 394 2.46 22.34 -0.03
CA GLU A 394 1.26 22.04 0.76
C GLU A 394 1.33 22.58 2.18
N ARG A 395 2.41 22.27 2.91
CA ARG A 395 2.51 22.55 4.36
C ARG A 395 2.62 24.05 4.64
N TYR A 396 3.32 24.75 3.76
CA TYR A 396 3.59 26.18 3.87
C TYR A 396 3.32 26.88 2.54
N PRO A 397 2.04 27.16 2.21
CA PRO A 397 1.72 27.90 1.00
C PRO A 397 2.25 29.34 1.07
N PRO A 398 2.47 30.00 -0.08
CA PRO A 398 2.99 31.37 -0.12
C PRO A 398 2.15 32.34 0.69
N SER A 399 2.82 33.22 1.42
CA SER A 399 2.20 34.26 2.25
C SER A 399 1.51 35.32 1.39
N SER A 400 2.06 35.62 0.20
CA SER A 400 1.43 36.43 -0.84
C SER A 400 1.99 36.09 -2.22
N GLY A 401 1.35 36.57 -3.29
CA GLY A 401 1.76 36.26 -4.67
C GLY A 401 2.98 37.05 -5.11
N GLY A 402 3.96 36.36 -5.72
CA GLY A 402 5.10 37.01 -6.39
C GLY A 402 6.18 37.59 -5.46
N LEU A 403 6.27 37.12 -4.22
CA LEU A 403 7.36 37.49 -3.31
C LEU A 403 8.70 36.96 -3.82
N GLU A 404 9.75 37.78 -3.73
CA GLU A 404 11.13 37.33 -3.96
C GLU A 404 11.69 36.55 -2.76
N GLU A 405 11.24 36.90 -1.55
CA GLU A 405 11.61 36.26 -0.28
C GLU A 405 10.35 35.96 0.55
N ASP A 406 10.22 34.71 1.00
CA ASP A 406 9.14 34.25 1.88
C ASP A 406 9.66 33.14 2.80
N GLU A 407 10.10 33.53 4.00
CA GLU A 407 10.65 32.62 5.02
C GLU A 407 9.70 31.48 5.38
N ARG A 408 8.38 31.71 5.31
CA ARG A 408 7.40 30.67 5.64
C ARG A 408 7.36 29.58 4.55
N ASN A 409 7.37 29.99 3.28
CA ASN A 409 7.29 29.09 2.15
C ASN A 409 8.65 28.48 1.76
N ALA A 410 9.76 29.06 2.22
CA ALA A 410 11.12 28.59 1.96
C ALA A 410 11.50 27.29 2.67
N LEU A 411 12.53 26.59 2.16
CA LEU A 411 13.19 25.51 2.88
C LEU A 411 14.01 26.11 4.03
N SER A 412 13.89 25.58 5.25
CA SER A 412 14.74 26.00 6.35
C SER A 412 16.16 25.48 6.13
N ILE A 413 17.16 26.37 6.16
CA ILE A 413 18.57 25.98 6.06
C ILE A 413 19.04 25.52 7.44
N SER A 414 18.79 24.26 7.74
CA SER A 414 19.12 23.63 9.01
C SER A 414 19.75 22.25 8.79
N ALA A 415 20.58 21.85 9.74
CA ALA A 415 21.21 20.53 9.79
C ALA A 415 21.10 19.96 11.21
N GLY A 416 21.20 18.64 11.32
CA GLY A 416 21.19 17.96 12.60
C GLY A 416 21.84 16.58 12.51
N TYR A 417 21.51 15.70 13.46
CA TYR A 417 22.04 14.34 13.47
C TYR A 417 21.57 13.57 12.23
N GLN A 418 22.50 13.26 11.33
CA GLN A 418 22.27 12.48 10.11
C GLN A 418 21.24 13.07 9.11
N TYR A 419 21.04 14.40 9.11
CA TYR A 419 20.26 15.07 8.08
C TYR A 419 20.73 16.51 7.85
N GLN A 420 20.43 17.05 6.66
CA GLN A 420 20.65 18.43 6.29
C GLN A 420 19.69 18.79 5.15
N ASN A 421 18.87 19.82 5.33
CA ASN A 421 17.74 20.11 4.43
C ASN A 421 18.17 20.59 3.03
N VAL A 422 19.36 21.16 2.89
CA VAL A 422 19.94 21.64 1.63
C VAL A 422 21.45 21.42 1.64
N LEU A 423 22.05 21.07 0.52
CA LEU A 423 23.50 20.94 0.40
C LEU A 423 24.22 22.26 0.73
N THR A 424 25.52 22.18 1.01
CA THR A 424 26.34 23.37 1.21
C THR A 424 26.51 24.13 -0.10
N GLN A 425 26.83 25.42 0.00
CA GLN A 425 27.08 26.25 -1.17
C GLN A 425 28.28 25.73 -1.98
N THR A 426 29.33 25.24 -1.31
CA THR A 426 30.53 24.69 -1.95
C THR A 426 30.20 23.45 -2.79
N ILE A 427 29.52 22.46 -2.20
CA ILE A 427 29.13 21.23 -2.89
C ILE A 427 28.16 21.53 -4.02
N SER A 428 27.17 22.39 -3.79
CA SER A 428 26.18 22.75 -4.83
C SER A 428 26.86 23.41 -6.04
N LYS A 429 27.81 24.32 -5.79
CA LYS A 429 28.59 24.97 -6.85
C LYS A 429 29.46 23.97 -7.60
N ASP A 430 30.14 23.06 -6.89
CA ASP A 430 30.97 22.04 -7.51
C ASP A 430 30.16 21.08 -8.39
N LEU A 431 29.02 20.59 -7.87
CA LEU A 431 28.08 19.72 -8.59
C LEU A 431 27.59 20.34 -9.89
N VAL A 432 27.07 21.57 -9.84
CA VAL A 432 26.53 22.25 -11.02
C VAL A 432 27.64 22.57 -12.03
N THR A 433 28.82 22.96 -11.55
CA THR A 433 29.97 23.26 -12.43
C THR A 433 30.46 22.01 -13.16
N LYS A 434 30.61 20.88 -12.44
CA LYS A 434 31.09 19.62 -13.01
C LYS A 434 30.04 18.89 -13.84
N ALA A 435 28.74 19.07 -13.55
CA ALA A 435 27.65 18.58 -14.39
C ALA A 435 27.70 19.18 -15.81
N GLY A 436 28.23 20.40 -15.94
CA GLY A 436 28.55 21.06 -17.20
C GLY A 436 27.49 22.06 -17.68
N PRO A 437 27.78 22.84 -18.74
CA PRO A 437 26.98 23.99 -19.17
C PRO A 437 25.60 23.63 -19.75
N ASN A 438 25.37 22.36 -20.07
CA ASN A 438 24.10 21.88 -20.64
C ASN A 438 23.09 21.44 -19.56
N LEU A 439 23.39 21.68 -18.28
CA LEU A 439 22.46 21.39 -17.18
C LEU A 439 21.24 22.30 -17.27
N ILE A 440 20.07 21.70 -17.51
CA ILE A 440 18.80 22.42 -17.65
C ILE A 440 17.86 22.22 -16.46
N HIS A 441 18.00 21.12 -15.73
CA HIS A 441 17.09 20.75 -14.65
C HIS A 441 17.77 19.94 -13.55
N VAL A 442 17.22 20.04 -12.34
CA VAL A 442 17.63 19.28 -11.16
C VAL A 442 16.40 18.71 -10.48
N TYR A 443 16.45 17.44 -10.05
CA TYR A 443 15.40 16.83 -9.23
C TYR A 443 15.97 16.36 -7.89
N SER A 444 15.28 16.70 -6.79
CA SER A 444 15.63 16.33 -5.41
C SER A 444 14.43 15.72 -4.66
N GLY A 445 14.64 15.11 -3.47
CA GLY A 445 13.59 14.38 -2.72
C GLY A 445 13.37 14.81 -1.26
N ASP A 446 14.43 15.07 -0.50
CA ASP A 446 14.47 15.11 0.99
C ASP A 446 13.41 15.99 1.73
N ASP A 447 12.83 17.05 1.12
CA ASP A 447 11.85 17.92 1.83
C ASP A 447 10.46 17.28 2.05
N HIS A 448 10.18 16.16 1.36
CA HIS A 448 8.88 15.47 1.33
C HIS A 448 7.69 16.28 0.77
N ASP A 449 7.82 17.59 0.56
CA ASP A 449 6.83 18.48 -0.05
C ASP A 449 7.36 19.06 -1.37
N TYR A 450 6.45 19.58 -2.21
CA TYR A 450 6.84 20.15 -3.50
C TYR A 450 7.54 21.50 -3.30
N CYS A 451 8.71 21.65 -3.90
CA CYS A 451 9.44 22.91 -3.93
C CYS A 451 10.06 23.15 -5.30
N GLU A 452 9.77 24.29 -5.93
CA GLU A 452 10.32 24.66 -7.24
C GLU A 452 11.12 25.97 -7.12
N VAL A 453 12.39 25.92 -7.52
CA VAL A 453 13.31 27.06 -7.46
C VAL A 453 14.10 27.15 -8.77
N THR A 454 14.46 28.36 -9.19
CA THR A 454 15.37 28.58 -10.33
C THR A 454 16.69 29.15 -9.83
N HIS A 455 17.79 28.43 -10.07
CA HIS A 455 19.13 28.84 -9.61
C HIS A 455 19.77 29.84 -10.59
N ARG A 456 19.43 31.11 -10.44
CA ARG A 456 19.92 32.20 -11.32
C ARG A 456 21.41 32.47 -11.17
N GLU A 457 22.02 32.01 -10.07
CA GLU A 457 23.45 32.12 -9.78
C GLU A 457 24.33 31.25 -10.68
N PHE A 458 23.76 30.23 -11.33
CA PHE A 458 24.50 29.35 -12.24
C PHE A 458 24.24 29.68 -13.70
N SER A 459 25.23 29.40 -14.54
CA SER A 459 25.10 29.52 -16.00
C SER A 459 23.99 28.59 -16.50
N GLY A 460 23.11 29.10 -17.37
CA GLY A 460 21.95 28.35 -17.85
C GLY A 460 20.72 28.38 -16.91
N SER A 461 20.89 28.91 -15.69
CA SER A 461 19.82 29.06 -14.69
C SER A 461 18.94 27.81 -14.52
N PRO A 462 19.53 26.66 -14.14
CA PRO A 462 18.79 25.40 -14.05
C PRO A 462 17.66 25.52 -13.04
N LYS A 463 16.53 24.89 -13.37
CA LYS A 463 15.38 24.76 -12.47
C LYS A 463 15.57 23.53 -11.60
N GLU A 464 15.31 23.66 -10.30
CA GLU A 464 15.26 22.55 -9.36
C GLU A 464 13.81 22.31 -8.93
N ILE A 465 13.38 21.04 -8.97
CA ILE A 465 12.14 20.60 -8.33
C ILE A 465 12.49 19.55 -7.26
N THR A 466 12.16 19.87 -6.02
CA THR A 466 12.08 18.88 -4.94
C THR A 466 10.74 18.17 -5.05
N VAL A 467 10.80 16.86 -5.28
CA VAL A 467 9.66 16.01 -5.55
C VAL A 467 8.98 15.63 -4.23
N LYS A 468 7.66 15.76 -4.22
CA LYS A 468 6.83 15.40 -3.08
C LYS A 468 6.94 13.91 -2.76
N SER A 469 6.90 13.56 -1.47
CA SER A 469 6.96 12.17 -1.03
C SER A 469 5.76 11.35 -1.54
N LEU A 470 6.02 10.12 -1.99
CA LEU A 470 4.99 9.14 -2.35
C LEU A 470 4.27 8.58 -1.10
N SER A 471 4.87 8.71 0.08
CA SER A 471 4.39 8.13 1.33
C SER A 471 3.48 9.08 2.10
N TRP A 472 2.35 8.56 2.58
CA TRP A 472 1.42 9.33 3.45
C TRP A 472 1.89 9.44 4.90
N ALA A 473 3.04 8.86 5.25
CA ALA A 473 3.58 8.88 6.61
C ALA A 473 4.61 9.99 6.86
N MET A 474 4.90 10.84 5.86
CA MET A 474 6.06 11.75 5.84
C MET A 474 5.73 13.22 6.08
N GLY A 475 4.67 13.48 6.84
CA GLY A 475 4.33 14.82 7.34
C GLY A 475 3.52 15.69 6.37
N VAL A 476 3.14 15.16 5.20
CA VAL A 476 2.25 15.79 4.21
C VAL A 476 0.91 15.04 4.14
N ARG A 477 -0.21 15.75 3.92
CA ARG A 477 -1.56 15.14 3.85
C ARG A 477 -1.84 14.51 2.49
N GLN A 478 -1.31 15.10 1.41
CA GLN A 478 -1.61 14.68 0.05
C GLN A 478 -0.33 14.24 -0.66
N PRO A 479 0.12 12.97 -0.53
CA PRO A 479 1.34 12.50 -1.18
C PRO A 479 1.35 12.77 -2.68
N GLY A 480 2.51 12.71 -3.31
CA GLY A 480 2.62 12.98 -4.74
C GLY A 480 3.79 12.30 -5.41
N PHE A 481 3.89 12.55 -6.72
CA PHE A 481 5.01 12.17 -7.55
C PHE A 481 5.10 13.17 -8.71
N LEU A 482 6.24 13.22 -9.38
CA LEU A 482 6.45 14.14 -10.48
C LEU A 482 6.47 13.39 -11.81
N LEU A 483 5.68 13.88 -12.77
CA LEU A 483 5.75 13.44 -14.15
C LEU A 483 6.59 14.40 -14.97
N THR A 484 7.39 13.83 -15.87
CA THR A 484 8.23 14.58 -16.78
C THR A 484 8.13 13.98 -18.17
N SER A 485 7.78 14.84 -19.13
CA SER A 485 7.72 14.51 -20.54
C SER A 485 8.97 15.05 -21.23
N LEU A 486 9.69 14.18 -21.92
CA LEU A 486 10.95 14.50 -22.59
C LEU A 486 10.80 14.38 -24.09
N TRP A 487 11.12 15.43 -24.83
CA TRP A 487 11.17 15.36 -26.30
C TRP A 487 12.36 16.15 -26.82
N ASN A 488 13.38 15.42 -27.29
CA ASN A 488 14.58 15.99 -27.89
C ASN A 488 14.96 15.20 -29.16
N PRO A 489 14.46 15.60 -30.35
CA PRO A 489 14.80 14.92 -31.59
C PRO A 489 16.25 15.21 -32.00
N VAL A 490 17.07 14.16 -32.10
CA VAL A 490 18.50 14.26 -32.47
C VAL A 490 18.80 13.48 -33.75
N ASP A 491 19.71 13.98 -34.57
CA ASP A 491 20.25 13.25 -35.72
C ASP A 491 21.17 12.11 -35.23
N PRO A 492 20.90 10.83 -35.52
CA PRO A 492 21.73 9.71 -35.07
C PRO A 492 23.18 9.74 -35.57
N ALA A 493 23.47 10.44 -36.67
CA ALA A 493 24.82 10.52 -37.24
C ALA A 493 25.70 11.53 -36.50
N THR A 494 25.16 12.71 -36.19
CA THR A 494 25.91 13.83 -35.58
C THR A 494 25.61 14.01 -34.10
N GLY A 495 24.50 13.47 -33.61
CA GLY A 495 23.97 13.70 -32.27
C GLY A 495 23.47 15.13 -32.02
N LYS A 496 23.39 15.95 -33.06
CA LYS A 496 22.90 17.33 -32.94
C LYS A 496 21.38 17.40 -32.99
N PRO A 497 20.75 18.42 -32.39
CA PRO A 497 19.31 18.61 -32.46
C PRO A 497 18.84 18.73 -33.92
N SER A 498 17.88 17.91 -34.32
CA SER A 498 17.30 17.95 -35.68
C SER A 498 16.34 19.12 -35.86
N HIS A 499 15.81 19.65 -34.75
CA HIS A 499 14.93 20.82 -34.72
C HIS A 499 15.57 21.91 -33.86
N GLN A 500 15.51 23.17 -34.32
CA GLN A 500 15.91 24.31 -33.50
C GLN A 500 14.84 24.56 -32.43
N MET A 501 14.99 23.90 -31.28
CA MET A 501 14.24 24.17 -30.07
C MET A 501 15.12 24.95 -29.09
N SER A 502 14.57 25.92 -28.38
CA SER A 502 15.31 26.62 -27.32
C SER A 502 15.70 25.62 -26.22
N ALA A 503 16.90 25.74 -25.66
CA ALA A 503 17.31 24.96 -24.49
C ALA A 503 16.29 25.19 -23.35
N GLY A 504 15.67 24.11 -22.86
CA GLY A 504 14.55 24.15 -21.91
C GLY A 504 13.16 23.92 -22.51
N ALA A 505 13.03 23.88 -23.85
CA ALA A 505 11.80 23.46 -24.51
C ALA A 505 11.71 21.93 -24.71
N THR A 506 12.73 21.15 -24.31
CA THR A 506 12.77 19.69 -24.50
C THR A 506 12.23 18.90 -23.32
N LEU A 507 11.76 19.58 -22.27
CA LEU A 507 11.31 19.00 -21.01
C LEU A 507 10.08 19.74 -20.48
N GLN A 508 9.04 19.00 -20.10
CA GLN A 508 7.83 19.53 -19.45
C GLN A 508 7.53 18.74 -18.18
N ASN A 509 7.19 19.43 -17.09
CA ASN A 509 6.91 18.81 -15.79
C ASN A 509 5.44 18.95 -15.40
N HIS A 510 4.94 17.98 -14.65
CA HIS A 510 3.60 17.99 -14.08
C HIS A 510 3.58 17.30 -12.71
N LEU A 511 3.17 18.04 -11.67
CA LEU A 511 3.00 17.49 -10.32
C LEU A 511 1.69 16.70 -10.23
N CYS A 512 1.79 15.45 -9.78
CA CYS A 512 0.66 14.57 -9.58
C CYS A 512 0.39 14.29 -8.11
N ILE A 513 -0.85 14.53 -7.69
CA ILE A 513 -1.28 14.39 -6.30
C ILE A 513 -2.07 13.10 -6.10
N LEU A 514 -1.68 12.35 -5.08
CA LEU A 514 -2.29 11.09 -4.65
C LEU A 514 -3.32 11.33 -3.53
N PRO A 515 -4.19 10.33 -3.25
CA PRO A 515 -5.23 10.46 -2.24
C PRO A 515 -4.72 10.71 -0.83
N ASP A 516 -5.42 11.56 -0.07
CA ASP A 516 -5.23 11.72 1.39
C ASP A 516 -5.78 10.50 2.13
N GLN A 517 -4.88 9.60 2.53
CA GLN A 517 -5.21 8.37 3.24
C GLN A 517 -5.89 8.63 4.60
N ILE A 518 -5.53 9.72 5.29
CA ILE A 518 -6.12 10.06 6.58
C ILE A 518 -7.57 10.53 6.39
N SER A 519 -7.85 11.31 5.35
CA SER A 519 -9.21 11.71 4.99
C SER A 519 -10.11 10.52 4.67
N ILE A 520 -9.58 9.50 3.97
CA ILE A 520 -10.30 8.25 3.71
C ILE A 520 -10.66 7.55 5.03
N PHE A 521 -9.70 7.41 5.94
CA PHE A 521 -9.95 6.82 7.26
C PHE A 521 -10.93 7.62 8.12
N ILE A 522 -10.87 8.96 8.08
CA ILE A 522 -11.85 9.81 8.77
C ILE A 522 -13.26 9.56 8.21
N ARG A 523 -13.42 9.49 6.89
CA ARG A 523 -14.72 9.19 6.25
C ARG A 523 -15.25 7.81 6.65
N TYR A 524 -14.39 6.80 6.73
CA TYR A 524 -14.76 5.49 7.26
C TYR A 524 -15.22 5.59 8.73
N GLY A 525 -14.48 6.32 9.56
CA GLY A 525 -14.84 6.54 10.97
C GLY A 525 -16.19 7.26 11.16
N LEU A 526 -16.44 8.30 10.36
CA LEU A 526 -17.71 9.04 10.36
C LEU A 526 -18.87 8.14 9.92
N LEU A 527 -18.70 7.39 8.83
CA LEU A 527 -19.71 6.45 8.36
C LEU A 527 -19.99 5.35 9.39
N PHE A 528 -18.96 4.88 10.10
CA PHE A 528 -19.11 3.93 11.20
C PHE A 528 -19.95 4.51 12.35
N GLY A 529 -19.67 5.73 12.79
CA GLY A 529 -20.48 6.41 13.80
C GLY A 529 -21.95 6.57 13.38
N ILE A 530 -22.19 7.01 12.13
CA ILE A 530 -23.54 7.16 11.56
C ILE A 530 -24.25 5.80 11.49
N THR A 531 -23.54 4.75 11.07
CA THR A 531 -24.08 3.38 11.00
C THR A 531 -24.55 2.91 12.37
N LEU A 532 -23.74 3.10 13.42
CA LEU A 532 -24.12 2.73 14.79
C LEU A 532 -25.34 3.53 15.27
N ALA A 533 -25.40 4.83 15.00
CA ALA A 533 -26.54 5.66 15.38
C ALA A 533 -27.85 5.20 14.70
N ILE A 534 -27.81 4.90 13.40
CA ILE A 534 -28.97 4.41 12.64
C ILE A 534 -29.43 3.05 13.17
N LEU A 535 -28.49 2.13 13.43
CA LEU A 535 -28.84 0.80 13.97
C LEU A 535 -29.41 0.88 15.39
N LEU A 536 -28.91 1.81 16.20
CA LEU A 536 -29.44 2.06 17.54
C LEU A 536 -30.86 2.63 17.46
N ALA A 537 -31.08 3.65 16.64
CA ALA A 537 -32.41 4.23 16.40
C ALA A 537 -33.40 3.17 15.89
N ARG A 538 -32.97 2.32 14.93
CA ARG A 538 -33.77 1.19 14.46
C ARG A 538 -34.16 0.25 15.60
N ALA A 539 -33.23 -0.12 16.47
CA ALA A 539 -33.51 -1.00 17.61
C ALA A 539 -34.49 -0.37 18.60
N PHE A 540 -34.37 0.93 18.87
CA PHE A 540 -35.34 1.67 19.68
C PHE A 540 -36.73 1.68 19.03
N ILE A 541 -36.84 2.01 17.74
CA ILE A 541 -38.13 2.05 17.02
C ILE A 541 -38.79 0.67 17.00
N LEU A 542 -38.04 -0.39 16.71
CA LEU A 542 -38.60 -1.74 16.66
C LEU A 542 -39.11 -2.22 18.02
N VAL A 543 -38.40 -1.91 19.10
CA VAL A 543 -38.81 -2.38 20.44
C VAL A 543 -39.90 -1.49 21.05
N LEU A 544 -39.85 -0.17 20.85
CA LEU A 544 -40.79 0.77 21.47
C LEU A 544 -42.04 1.03 20.63
N CYS A 545 -41.92 1.14 19.30
CA CYS A 545 -43.03 1.49 18.42
C CYS A 545 -43.72 0.26 17.79
N PHE A 546 -43.01 -0.89 17.71
CA PHE A 546 -43.54 -2.14 17.17
C PHE A 546 -43.29 -3.32 18.12
N PRO A 547 -43.77 -3.27 19.37
CA PRO A 547 -43.60 -4.39 20.30
C PRO A 547 -44.17 -5.67 19.67
N SER A 548 -43.38 -6.75 19.69
CA SER A 548 -43.84 -8.07 19.23
C SER A 548 -45.14 -8.41 19.97
N ALA A 549 -46.17 -8.77 19.21
CA ALA A 549 -47.45 -9.19 19.77
C ALA A 549 -47.24 -10.32 20.78
N ASP A 550 -47.87 -10.17 21.94
CA ASP A 550 -47.81 -11.13 23.04
C ASP A 550 -48.30 -12.51 22.55
N PRO A 551 -47.48 -13.59 22.62
CA PRO A 551 -47.86 -14.93 22.14
C PRO A 551 -48.98 -15.58 22.97
N SER A 552 -49.53 -14.89 23.97
CA SER A 552 -50.61 -15.35 24.84
C SER A 552 -52.02 -15.17 24.26
N THR A 553 -52.17 -14.60 23.05
CA THR A 553 -53.48 -14.49 22.39
C THR A 553 -53.68 -15.63 21.37
N PRO A 554 -54.52 -16.65 21.66
CA PRO A 554 -54.84 -17.66 20.67
C PRO A 554 -55.67 -17.05 19.53
N ILE A 555 -55.14 -17.14 18.31
CA ILE A 555 -55.84 -16.77 17.08
C ILE A 555 -56.77 -17.93 16.71
N LEU A 556 -58.08 -17.62 16.65
CA LEU A 556 -59.25 -18.44 16.31
C LEU A 556 -59.72 -19.54 17.30
N PRO A 557 -61.01 -19.55 17.70
CA PRO A 557 -61.61 -20.73 18.33
C PRO A 557 -61.95 -21.76 17.24
N LEU A 558 -61.30 -22.92 17.26
CA LEU A 558 -61.78 -24.09 16.53
C LEU A 558 -63.04 -24.60 17.27
N SER A 559 -64.22 -24.28 16.76
CA SER A 559 -65.45 -24.93 17.20
C SER A 559 -65.46 -26.37 16.65
N GLU A 560 -64.97 -27.34 17.43
CA GLU A 560 -65.26 -28.75 17.17
C GLU A 560 -66.74 -29.02 17.48
N PHE A 561 -67.55 -29.13 16.44
CA PHE A 561 -68.85 -29.78 16.52
C PHE A 561 -68.62 -31.28 16.78
N ARG A 562 -68.86 -31.74 18.02
CA ARG A 562 -68.99 -33.18 18.31
C ARG A 562 -70.46 -33.58 18.16
N PRO A 563 -70.81 -34.51 17.25
CA PRO A 563 -72.14 -35.11 17.23
C PRO A 563 -72.35 -35.95 18.49
N SER A 564 -73.48 -35.71 19.14
CA SER A 564 -74.01 -36.53 20.25
C SER A 564 -74.16 -37.99 19.82
N LEU A 565 -73.49 -38.90 20.53
CA LEU A 565 -73.94 -40.29 20.59
C LEU A 565 -74.39 -40.60 22.03
N HIS A 566 -75.70 -40.72 22.18
CA HIS A 566 -76.38 -41.22 23.36
C HIS A 566 -75.92 -42.63 23.71
N VAL A 567 -75.36 -42.82 24.90
CA VAL A 567 -75.53 -44.06 25.65
C VAL A 567 -75.98 -43.71 27.06
N HIS A 568 -77.22 -44.05 27.34
CA HIS A 568 -77.85 -44.00 28.65
C HIS A 568 -77.21 -45.05 29.57
N THR A 569 -76.77 -44.65 30.75
CA THR A 569 -76.94 -45.47 31.97
C THR A 569 -76.82 -44.61 33.23
N GLY A 570 -77.90 -44.56 34.00
CA GLY A 570 -77.89 -44.65 35.46
C GLY A 570 -77.40 -43.45 36.26
N LYS A 571 -78.33 -42.57 36.64
CA LYS A 571 -78.21 -41.66 37.80
C LYS A 571 -78.01 -42.47 39.09
N ILE A 572 -77.22 -41.95 40.02
CA ILE A 572 -77.65 -41.44 41.35
C ILE A 572 -76.46 -40.74 42.03
N PRO A 573 -76.67 -39.58 42.69
CA PRO A 573 -75.63 -38.77 43.31
C PRO A 573 -75.61 -38.89 44.85
N SER A 574 -74.44 -38.62 45.45
CA SER A 574 -74.31 -38.19 46.86
C SER A 574 -72.90 -37.62 47.05
N SER A 575 -72.75 -36.30 47.06
CA SER A 575 -72.67 -35.45 48.26
C SER A 575 -71.42 -35.71 49.13
N SER A 576 -70.42 -34.84 48.93
CA SER A 576 -69.67 -34.10 49.95
C SER A 576 -69.81 -34.55 51.41
N THR A 577 -68.69 -34.84 52.11
CA THR A 577 -68.22 -34.07 53.28
C THR A 577 -66.83 -34.50 53.78
N SER A 578 -65.96 -33.49 53.88
CA SER A 578 -65.08 -33.15 55.01
C SER A 578 -64.24 -34.20 55.78
N SER A 579 -62.93 -33.97 55.71
CA SER A 579 -62.04 -33.57 56.83
C SER A 579 -61.90 -34.46 58.09
N SER A 580 -60.68 -34.99 58.21
CA SER A 580 -59.76 -34.91 59.38
C SER A 580 -59.92 -35.80 60.63
N THR A 581 -58.79 -36.43 60.96
CA THR A 581 -58.15 -36.63 62.29
C THR A 581 -58.21 -38.03 62.95
N PHE A 582 -56.99 -38.54 63.21
CA PHE A 582 -56.50 -39.66 64.08
C PHE A 582 -57.08 -39.72 65.53
N PRO A 583 -56.66 -40.62 66.47
CA PRO A 583 -55.86 -41.90 66.42
C PRO A 583 -56.38 -43.09 67.30
N SER A 584 -55.88 -44.32 67.02
CA SER A 584 -55.53 -45.49 67.90
C SER A 584 -56.59 -46.10 68.86
N PRO A 585 -56.48 -47.33 69.46
CA PRO A 585 -55.26 -48.13 69.78
C PRO A 585 -55.37 -49.70 69.74
N GLY A 586 -54.26 -50.36 70.10
CA GLY A 586 -54.23 -51.74 70.63
C GLY A 586 -53.86 -52.82 69.59
N GLY A 587 -52.80 -53.63 69.70
CA GLY A 587 -51.98 -53.98 70.85
C GLY A 587 -52.03 -55.49 71.04
N LEU A 588 -51.13 -56.24 70.42
CA LEU A 588 -50.65 -57.54 70.91
C LEU A 588 -49.21 -57.74 70.41
N ALA A 589 -48.30 -57.82 71.37
CA ALA A 589 -46.91 -58.17 71.19
C ALA A 589 -46.70 -59.61 71.63
N SER A 590 -45.86 -60.35 70.91
CA SER A 590 -45.06 -61.42 71.52
C SER A 590 -43.60 -61.21 71.14
N ARG A 591 -42.82 -61.06 72.21
CA ARG A 591 -41.39 -60.84 72.31
C ARG A 591 -40.59 -61.94 71.60
N ILE A 592 -39.38 -61.62 71.14
CA ILE A 592 -38.12 -62.25 71.59
C ILE A 592 -36.91 -61.37 71.18
N ALA A 593 -36.06 -61.14 72.19
CA ALA A 593 -34.62 -60.82 72.20
C ALA A 593 -34.05 -59.56 71.52
N ASN A 594 -33.93 -58.50 72.34
CA ASN A 594 -32.72 -57.73 72.69
C ASN A 594 -31.49 -57.71 71.74
N ALA A 595 -31.27 -56.50 71.20
CA ALA A 595 -30.12 -55.61 71.48
C ALA A 595 -28.84 -55.64 70.59
N PRO A 596 -28.19 -54.47 70.40
CA PRO A 596 -27.53 -54.04 69.15
C PRO A 596 -26.06 -53.55 69.41
N PRO A 597 -25.51 -52.47 68.80
CA PRO A 597 -25.28 -52.08 67.40
C PRO A 597 -23.77 -51.83 67.13
N ARG A 598 -23.38 -51.46 65.90
CA ARG A 598 -22.47 -50.31 65.64
C ARG A 598 -22.40 -49.90 64.16
N TYR A 599 -23.16 -48.83 63.89
CA TYR A 599 -22.86 -47.62 63.10
C TYR A 599 -22.12 -47.62 61.75
N SER A 600 -22.78 -46.86 60.86
CA SER A 600 -22.33 -45.95 59.78
C SER A 600 -21.79 -46.50 58.47
N GLN A 601 -22.74 -46.72 57.56
CA GLN A 601 -22.92 -46.03 56.26
C GLN A 601 -21.67 -45.65 55.46
N ALA A 602 -21.50 -46.38 54.34
CA ALA A 602 -20.85 -45.92 53.13
C ALA A 602 -21.91 -45.55 52.08
N TYR A 603 -21.60 -44.52 51.29
CA TYR A 603 -22.36 -44.00 50.15
C TYR A 603 -22.67 -45.08 49.09
N SER A 604 -23.88 -45.04 48.53
CA SER A 604 -24.26 -45.75 47.31
C SER A 604 -24.59 -44.74 46.23
N ASP A 605 -23.83 -44.82 45.16
CA ASP A 605 -24.11 -44.30 43.83
C ASP A 605 -24.90 -45.37 43.07
N THR A 606 -25.96 -45.02 42.32
CA THR A 606 -26.35 -45.68 41.06
C THR A 606 -27.58 -45.02 40.42
N ASN A 607 -27.40 -44.70 39.13
CA ASN A 607 -28.39 -44.37 38.10
C ASN A 607 -29.32 -45.56 37.75
N LEU A 608 -30.35 -45.25 36.93
CA LEU A 608 -31.38 -46.08 36.23
C LEU A 608 -32.74 -46.00 36.96
N ASP A 609 -33.86 -45.53 36.42
CA ASP A 609 -34.35 -45.28 35.06
C ASP A 609 -35.50 -44.25 35.16
N ASP A 610 -35.69 -43.36 34.18
CA ASP A 610 -37.04 -43.01 33.70
C ASP A 610 -36.99 -42.18 32.41
N VAL A 611 -37.23 -42.87 31.29
CA VAL A 611 -37.50 -42.31 29.97
C VAL A 611 -39.01 -42.40 29.77
N ASP A 612 -39.75 -41.34 30.13
CA ASP A 612 -41.06 -41.01 29.55
C ASP A 612 -41.62 -39.72 30.18
N ASN A 613 -41.13 -38.55 29.70
CA ASN A 613 -41.85 -37.27 29.81
C ASN A 613 -41.15 -36.17 28.96
N ALA A 614 -40.97 -36.41 27.66
CA ALA A 614 -40.52 -35.36 26.73
C ALA A 614 -41.68 -34.45 26.32
N LYS A 615 -42.13 -33.60 27.25
CA LYS A 615 -43.00 -32.46 26.93
C LYS A 615 -42.15 -31.46 26.14
N TRP A 616 -42.28 -31.47 24.81
CA TRP A 616 -41.65 -30.50 23.91
C TRP A 616 -42.15 -29.08 24.24
N LYS A 617 -41.51 -28.42 25.21
CA LYS A 617 -41.57 -26.96 25.32
C LYS A 617 -40.63 -26.39 24.27
N ALA A 618 -41.20 -25.92 23.16
CA ALA A 618 -40.48 -24.99 22.30
C ALA A 618 -39.98 -23.83 23.16
N ARG A 619 -38.65 -23.68 23.29
CA ARG A 619 -38.08 -22.46 23.88
C ARG A 619 -38.40 -21.31 22.93
N VAL A 620 -39.49 -20.60 23.23
CA VAL A 620 -39.79 -19.32 22.61
C VAL A 620 -38.66 -18.35 23.02
N PRO A 621 -37.95 -17.70 22.07
CA PRO A 621 -36.95 -16.71 22.42
C PRO A 621 -37.60 -15.61 23.27
N ALA A 622 -36.98 -15.25 24.39
CA ALA A 622 -37.42 -14.12 25.21
C ALA A 622 -37.57 -12.86 24.34
N PRO A 623 -38.55 -11.97 24.62
CA PRO A 623 -38.71 -10.71 23.90
C PRO A 623 -37.37 -9.96 23.93
N ARG A 624 -36.82 -9.70 22.75
CA ARG A 624 -35.47 -9.17 22.62
C ARG A 624 -35.48 -7.70 23.01
N GLY A 625 -34.77 -7.37 24.07
CA GLY A 625 -34.54 -5.97 24.44
C GLY A 625 -33.75 -5.23 23.35
N ILE A 626 -33.80 -3.89 23.39
CA ILE A 626 -33.13 -2.98 22.44
C ILE A 626 -31.66 -3.36 22.20
N ARG A 627 -30.96 -3.76 23.26
CA ARG A 627 -29.56 -4.21 23.20
C ARG A 627 -29.37 -5.44 22.31
N GLY A 628 -30.29 -6.41 22.35
CA GLY A 628 -30.20 -7.63 21.54
C GLY A 628 -30.37 -7.35 20.05
N GLU A 629 -31.41 -6.58 19.69
CA GLU A 629 -31.67 -6.19 18.30
C GLU A 629 -30.56 -5.29 17.72
N PHE A 630 -30.01 -4.39 18.53
CA PHE A 630 -28.86 -3.57 18.13
C PHE A 630 -27.63 -4.44 17.84
N ILE A 631 -27.26 -5.34 18.76
CA ILE A 631 -26.08 -6.21 18.61
C ILE A 631 -26.23 -7.12 17.39
N ASP A 632 -27.41 -7.72 17.17
CA ASP A 632 -27.66 -8.59 16.02
C ASP A 632 -27.54 -7.82 14.69
N SER A 633 -28.09 -6.61 14.65
CA SER A 633 -28.00 -5.74 13.47
C SER A 633 -26.57 -5.30 13.19
N VAL A 634 -25.81 -4.92 14.22
CA VAL A 634 -24.38 -4.56 14.09
C VAL A 634 -23.58 -5.75 13.61
N LYS A 635 -23.76 -6.94 14.20
CA LYS A 635 -23.07 -8.16 13.78
C LYS A 635 -23.34 -8.50 12.33
N TYR A 636 -24.59 -8.35 11.88
CA TYR A 636 -24.98 -8.60 10.50
C TYR A 636 -24.22 -7.68 9.53
N VAL A 637 -24.31 -6.36 9.74
CA VAL A 637 -23.62 -5.38 8.88
C VAL A 637 -22.11 -5.59 8.95
N ALA A 638 -21.53 -5.69 10.14
CA ALA A 638 -20.09 -5.87 10.33
C ALA A 638 -19.55 -7.11 9.62
N THR A 639 -20.29 -8.23 9.64
CA THR A 639 -19.86 -9.46 8.96
C THR A 639 -19.73 -9.25 7.45
N ILE A 640 -20.69 -8.56 6.82
CA ILE A 640 -20.65 -8.26 5.38
C ILE A 640 -19.52 -7.29 5.06
N VAL A 641 -19.41 -6.21 5.85
CA VAL A 641 -18.42 -5.14 5.64
C VAL A 641 -17.00 -5.68 5.80
N PHE A 642 -16.71 -6.45 6.84
CA PHE A 642 -15.38 -7.03 7.04
C PHE A 642 -15.04 -8.08 5.98
N ALA A 643 -16.00 -8.91 5.55
CA ALA A 643 -15.77 -9.85 4.46
C ALA A 643 -15.42 -9.13 3.16
N TRP A 644 -16.15 -8.05 2.84
CA TRP A 644 -15.87 -7.22 1.66
C TRP A 644 -14.53 -6.49 1.75
N TYR A 645 -14.24 -5.88 2.89
CA TYR A 645 -12.97 -5.20 3.13
C TYR A 645 -11.78 -6.15 3.03
N PHE A 646 -11.89 -7.34 3.62
CA PHE A 646 -10.86 -8.37 3.52
C PHE A 646 -10.68 -8.84 2.08
N PHE A 647 -11.74 -9.01 1.31
CA PHE A 647 -11.63 -9.32 -0.12
C PHE A 647 -10.87 -8.21 -0.89
N LEU A 648 -11.17 -6.94 -0.59
CA LEU A 648 -10.50 -5.80 -1.24
C LEU A 648 -9.00 -5.72 -0.89
N ILE A 649 -8.60 -6.11 0.32
CA ILE A 649 -7.19 -6.09 0.75
C ILE A 649 -6.44 -7.38 0.38
N TRP A 650 -7.10 -8.54 0.47
CA TRP A 650 -6.43 -9.85 0.28
C TRP A 650 -6.06 -10.10 -1.18
N ARG A 651 -6.88 -9.61 -2.11
CA ARG A 651 -6.70 -9.88 -3.54
C ARG A 651 -5.55 -9.08 -4.15
N TRP A 652 -4.87 -8.23 -3.37
CA TRP A 652 -3.92 -7.23 -3.85
C TRP A 652 -2.71 -7.01 -2.93
#